data_AF-G5HEB9-F1
#
_entry.id   AF-G5HEB9-F1
#
_cell.length_a   1.000
_cell.length_b   1.000
_cell.length_c   1.000
_cell.angle_alpha   90.00
_cell.angle_beta   90.00
_cell.angle_gamma   90.00
#
_symmetry.space_group_name_H-M   'P 1'
#
loop_
_entity.id
_entity.type
_entity.pdbx_description
1 polymer ?
#
loop_
_entity_poly.entity_id
_entity_poly.type
_entity_poly.pdbx_seq_one_letter_code
_entity_poly.pdbx_strand_id
1 'polypeptide(L)'
;MKNTIIRATAICVTAAMLCSAAGCSRIAGETAGSTEQISDNAAKTGSVIFSRESGFYEQEFVLELSTDTENGIIRYTLDGSDPTDGSPEYAAGITITDRTGEENLLSNQAAGTLGQGGGFGSGGGMPGNRPGGFQVPRPEGSNLSMEQGNDPKGADTDSNEPKPANTDREQRGPGNGGGRGPRGGSLSAEPAENVFKGTVVKAAVFSADGAILSRISVKSYFVSQNIMSRYGSLPVVSVVTDSSNLFDEATGIYANYSQSGSDWERPVYFELFEPAGTLVVSQNMGVRINGGTTRSLAQKALRFYAKDSYDKENPTIEYEIFDGLTKSCNDDILATFKRIILRSSGNDNSGTLFRDALMQELVSDLNVDTQAARPCVAFVNGEFWGIYNIRERYDDHYFANHYDIDGDRVTVLEIASGNSTPEVSEGEESDLEYYEEMWNFFNDHSMADESSYQKALEYVDIDNLMDYHIANIYSANTDWPANNNVFWRYRTENGGYDGGAEWYKDGRYRWIIKDMDWGFGLMSDQTNDTLSHALNESSSGRRGSGFTSSQSTLIFRRLLENQGFQAGFINRFCDVMNTNYNAGTVAEAISNWKSEIEPAIDEQANRYPGSVPGRESWEAAVDKMVRFAQERAGYMEGYLQERFSLSNVVDVTLFTDSEAGFIRINDTDITEETKGVSDASSWSGRYFAGTAQRLRAEAKDGHGFVKFVVTDLAEGTTVEYRDPAIEVTLGSAGTKAEAVFE
;
A
#
# COMPACT_ATOMS: atom_id res chain seq x y z
N MET A 1 24.24 17.07 4.02
CA MET A 1 24.23 18.39 3.36
C MET A 1 22.81 18.90 3.50
N LYS A 2 22.58 19.78 4.47
CA LYS A 2 21.25 20.32 4.79
C LYS A 2 21.12 21.67 4.11
N ASN A 3 19.97 21.96 3.50
CA ASN A 3 19.56 23.34 3.24
C ASN A 3 18.06 23.50 3.48
N THR A 4 17.80 24.15 4.61
CA THR A 4 16.59 24.85 5.03
C THR A 4 15.96 25.68 3.91
N ILE A 5 14.67 25.48 3.59
CA ILE A 5 13.86 26.54 2.96
C ILE A 5 12.46 26.61 3.58
N ILE A 6 12.18 27.81 4.05
CA ILE A 6 10.98 28.35 4.68
C ILE A 6 9.80 28.38 3.68
N ARG A 7 8.63 27.95 4.16
CA ARG A 7 7.32 28.07 3.50
C ARG A 7 7.04 29.53 3.10
N ALA A 8 6.82 29.77 1.81
CA ALA A 8 6.17 30.98 1.31
C ALA A 8 5.35 30.65 0.05
N THR A 9 4.03 30.72 0.22
CA THR A 9 3.01 30.64 -0.83
C THR A 9 3.23 31.72 -1.90
N ALA A 10 3.50 31.34 -3.14
CA ALA A 10 3.35 32.24 -4.29
C ALA A 10 3.11 31.48 -5.60
N ILE A 11 1.97 31.81 -6.21
CA ILE A 11 1.48 31.49 -7.55
C ILE A 11 2.53 31.82 -8.63
N CYS A 12 2.80 30.89 -9.57
CA CYS A 12 3.13 31.26 -10.95
C CYS A 12 2.82 30.17 -11.97
N VAL A 13 2.04 30.58 -12.96
CA VAL A 13 1.62 29.88 -14.17
C VAL A 13 2.71 29.97 -15.25
N THR A 14 2.70 29.01 -16.19
CA THR A 14 3.38 28.96 -17.51
C THR A 14 4.89 28.68 -17.58
N ALA A 15 5.26 27.51 -18.14
CA ALA A 15 5.66 27.39 -19.55
C ALA A 15 6.01 25.94 -19.94
N ALA A 16 5.40 25.45 -21.02
CA ALA A 16 5.71 24.19 -21.69
C ALA A 16 6.57 24.42 -22.96
N MET A 17 7.17 23.32 -23.43
CA MET A 17 7.83 23.07 -24.73
C MET A 17 9.31 23.42 -24.90
N LEU A 18 10.15 22.38 -25.07
CA LEU A 18 10.82 22.02 -26.33
C LEU A 18 11.80 20.86 -26.11
N CYS A 19 11.57 19.69 -26.72
CA CYS A 19 12.57 18.99 -27.54
C CYS A 19 12.03 17.72 -28.20
N SER A 20 12.40 17.55 -29.46
CA SER A 20 11.89 16.57 -30.42
C SER A 20 12.84 15.39 -30.65
N ALA A 21 12.27 14.19 -30.69
CA ALA A 21 12.46 13.06 -31.61
C ALA A 21 13.87 12.66 -32.13
N ALA A 22 14.24 11.41 -31.81
CA ALA A 22 14.80 10.38 -32.70
C ALA A 22 14.44 9.03 -32.05
N GLY A 23 13.86 7.99 -32.66
CA GLY A 23 13.90 7.51 -34.04
C GLY A 23 14.40 6.06 -34.00
N CYS A 24 13.54 5.07 -33.72
CA CYS A 24 13.88 3.66 -33.93
C CYS A 24 12.62 2.82 -34.19
N SER A 25 12.53 2.27 -35.40
CA SER A 25 11.41 1.44 -35.86
C SER A 25 11.64 -0.03 -35.51
N ARG A 26 10.65 -0.70 -34.93
CA ARG A 26 10.51 -2.17 -34.99
C ARG A 26 9.06 -2.58 -35.23
N ILE A 27 8.92 -3.61 -36.04
CA ILE A 27 7.73 -4.11 -36.72
C ILE A 27 6.93 -4.99 -35.74
N ALA A 28 5.66 -4.65 -35.51
CA ALA A 28 4.72 -5.46 -34.73
C ALA A 28 3.96 -6.43 -35.66
N GLY A 29 3.92 -7.71 -35.27
CA GLY A 29 3.07 -8.73 -35.88
C GLY A 29 1.69 -8.75 -35.22
N GLU A 30 0.66 -8.85 -36.06
CA GLU A 30 -0.76 -8.78 -35.72
C GLU A 30 -1.28 -10.07 -35.05
N THR A 31 -2.09 -9.93 -34.00
CA THR A 31 -3.19 -10.86 -33.69
C THR A 31 -4.41 -10.06 -33.23
N ALA A 32 -5.53 -10.28 -33.93
CA ALA A 32 -6.76 -9.51 -33.87
C ALA A 32 -7.66 -9.91 -32.69
N GLY A 33 -8.20 -8.89 -32.01
CA GLY A 33 -9.23 -9.01 -30.97
C GLY A 33 -9.39 -7.70 -30.20
N SER A 34 -10.38 -6.89 -30.60
CA SER A 34 -10.91 -5.68 -29.91
C SER A 34 -10.02 -4.44 -29.70
N THR A 35 -8.90 -4.27 -30.40
CA THR A 35 -8.06 -3.05 -30.31
C THR A 35 -8.34 -1.96 -31.37
N GLU A 36 -9.26 -2.19 -32.32
CA GLU A 36 -9.46 -1.30 -33.48
C GLU A 36 -10.13 0.05 -33.20
N GLN A 37 -10.61 0.35 -31.99
CA GLN A 37 -11.26 1.64 -31.69
C GLN A 37 -10.37 2.65 -30.95
N ILE A 38 -9.19 2.26 -30.46
CA ILE A 38 -8.38 3.13 -29.56
C ILE A 38 -7.19 3.79 -30.29
N SER A 39 -6.73 3.26 -31.42
CA SER A 39 -5.51 3.75 -32.09
C SER A 39 -5.68 5.03 -32.94
N ASP A 40 -6.91 5.45 -33.24
CA ASP A 40 -7.20 6.53 -34.22
C ASP A 40 -7.38 7.96 -33.62
N ASN A 41 -7.09 8.16 -32.34
CA ASN A 41 -7.33 9.43 -31.64
C ASN A 41 -6.37 10.60 -31.98
N ALA A 42 -5.42 10.42 -32.91
CA ALA A 42 -4.43 11.45 -33.28
C ALA A 42 -4.86 12.36 -34.44
N ALA A 43 -5.94 12.03 -35.17
CA ALA A 43 -6.37 12.76 -36.38
C ALA A 43 -7.69 13.54 -36.25
N LYS A 44 -8.34 13.51 -35.08
CA LYS A 44 -9.65 14.14 -34.85
C LYS A 44 -9.48 15.60 -34.43
N THR A 45 -9.97 16.54 -35.24
CA THR A 45 -9.80 17.99 -35.03
C THR A 45 -11.02 18.69 -34.43
N GLY A 46 -12.16 18.01 -34.33
CA GLY A 46 -13.35 18.58 -33.70
C GLY A 46 -13.26 18.57 -32.17
N SER A 47 -13.90 19.53 -31.50
CA SER A 47 -14.04 19.54 -30.04
C SER A 47 -15.49 19.82 -29.62
N VAL A 48 -15.90 19.22 -28.49
CA VAL A 48 -17.13 19.62 -27.80
C VAL A 48 -16.76 20.61 -26.71
N ILE A 49 -17.38 21.79 -26.75
CA ILE A 49 -17.18 22.86 -25.78
C ILE A 49 -18.37 22.83 -24.82
N PHE A 50 -18.07 22.68 -23.53
CA PHE A 50 -19.05 22.70 -22.44
C PHE A 50 -19.15 24.12 -21.87
N SER A 51 -20.36 24.59 -21.55
CA SER A 51 -20.54 25.93 -20.95
C SER A 51 -20.11 26.02 -19.48
N ARG A 52 -19.84 24.87 -18.85
CA ARG A 52 -19.40 24.72 -17.46
C ARG A 52 -18.32 23.66 -17.36
N GLU A 53 -17.39 23.84 -16.44
CA GLU A 53 -16.35 22.85 -16.14
C GLU A 53 -16.87 21.78 -15.17
N SER A 54 -16.21 20.61 -15.13
CA SER A 54 -16.46 19.62 -14.09
C SER A 54 -16.27 20.24 -12.71
N GLY A 55 -17.05 19.81 -11.73
CA GLY A 55 -16.88 20.27 -10.36
C GLY A 55 -18.17 20.33 -9.56
N PHE A 56 -18.12 21.10 -8.47
CA PHE A 56 -19.19 21.20 -7.48
C PHE A 56 -20.02 22.45 -7.68
N TYR A 57 -21.34 22.30 -7.59
CA TYR A 57 -22.30 23.37 -7.81
C TYR A 57 -23.39 23.34 -6.74
N GLU A 58 -23.64 24.46 -6.07
CA GLU A 58 -24.68 24.51 -5.01
C GLU A 58 -26.10 24.64 -5.56
N GLN A 59 -26.23 25.00 -6.84
CA GLN A 59 -27.48 25.26 -7.52
C GLN A 59 -27.52 24.53 -8.85
N GLU A 60 -28.72 24.09 -9.23
CA GLU A 60 -28.97 23.55 -10.56
C GLU A 60 -28.68 24.58 -11.66
N PHE A 61 -28.30 24.10 -12.83
CA PHE A 61 -28.02 24.94 -13.99
C PHE A 61 -28.32 24.22 -15.29
N VAL A 62 -28.39 24.98 -16.38
CA VAL A 62 -28.50 24.44 -17.73
C VAL A 62 -27.10 24.37 -18.35
N LEU A 63 -26.64 23.16 -18.64
CA LEU A 63 -25.41 22.91 -19.36
C LEU A 63 -25.66 23.05 -20.86
N GLU A 64 -24.85 23.88 -21.51
CA GLU A 64 -24.90 24.07 -22.96
C GLU A 64 -23.66 23.43 -23.59
N LEU A 65 -23.87 22.70 -24.69
CA LEU A 65 -22.82 22.12 -25.50
C LEU A 65 -22.73 22.86 -26.83
N SER A 66 -21.52 23.05 -27.34
CA SER A 66 -21.28 23.65 -28.66
C SER A 66 -20.07 23.03 -29.33
N THR A 67 -19.91 23.24 -30.63
CA THR A 67 -18.74 22.79 -31.40
C THR A 67 -18.40 23.81 -32.47
N ASP A 68 -17.11 23.94 -32.76
CA ASP A 68 -16.57 24.72 -33.87
C ASP A 68 -16.47 23.92 -35.18
N THR A 69 -16.79 22.63 -35.14
CA THR A 69 -16.74 21.74 -36.31
C THR A 69 -17.89 22.04 -37.25
N GLU A 70 -17.57 22.52 -38.45
CA GLU A 70 -18.56 22.84 -39.48
C GLU A 70 -19.41 21.61 -39.83
N ASN A 71 -20.74 21.76 -39.79
CA ASN A 71 -21.72 20.67 -39.97
C ASN A 71 -21.57 19.51 -38.97
N GLY A 72 -20.86 19.71 -37.86
CA GLY A 72 -20.72 18.74 -36.79
C GLY A 72 -22.01 18.59 -35.97
N ILE A 73 -22.40 17.35 -35.72
CA ILE A 73 -23.55 16.98 -34.90
C ILE A 73 -23.04 16.51 -33.54
N ILE A 74 -23.40 17.20 -32.46
CA ILE A 74 -23.02 16.77 -31.11
C ILE A 74 -23.96 15.65 -30.66
N ARG A 75 -23.39 14.55 -30.22
CA ARG A 75 -24.11 13.41 -29.62
C ARG A 75 -23.57 13.17 -28.22
N TYR A 76 -24.45 12.80 -27.30
CA TYR A 76 -24.09 12.69 -25.88
C TYR A 76 -24.78 11.53 -25.16
N THR A 77 -24.23 11.16 -24.01
CA THR A 77 -24.77 10.16 -23.08
C THR A 77 -24.63 10.67 -21.64
N LEU A 78 -25.50 10.16 -20.75
CA LEU A 78 -25.56 10.55 -19.33
C LEU A 78 -25.36 9.36 -18.37
N ASP A 79 -25.11 8.18 -18.91
CA ASP A 79 -25.02 6.90 -18.18
C ASP A 79 -23.59 6.32 -18.13
N GLY A 80 -22.61 7.04 -18.68
CA GLY A 80 -21.20 6.66 -18.76
C GLY A 80 -20.81 5.88 -20.03
N SER A 81 -21.77 5.44 -20.85
CA SER A 81 -21.50 4.82 -22.15
C SER A 81 -20.85 5.81 -23.14
N ASP A 82 -20.07 5.33 -24.09
CA ASP A 82 -19.55 6.19 -25.15
C ASP A 82 -20.68 6.63 -26.11
N PRO A 83 -20.78 7.91 -26.50
CA PRO A 83 -21.73 8.33 -27.51
C PRO A 83 -21.44 7.65 -28.84
N THR A 84 -22.50 7.26 -29.54
CA THR A 84 -22.50 6.69 -30.90
C THR A 84 -23.33 7.57 -31.84
N ASP A 85 -23.32 7.27 -33.14
CA ASP A 85 -24.20 7.93 -34.11
C ASP A 85 -25.70 7.71 -33.81
N GLY A 86 -26.03 6.63 -33.08
CA GLY A 86 -27.36 6.34 -32.56
C GLY A 86 -27.71 7.04 -31.24
N SER A 87 -26.75 7.65 -30.55
CA SER A 87 -27.00 8.36 -29.28
C SER A 87 -27.84 9.63 -29.50
N PRO A 88 -28.48 10.20 -28.46
CA PRO A 88 -29.25 11.45 -28.58
C PRO A 88 -28.43 12.59 -29.20
N GLU A 89 -29.01 13.25 -30.19
CA GLU A 89 -28.49 14.51 -30.74
C GLU A 89 -28.72 15.64 -29.74
N TYR A 90 -27.69 16.43 -29.48
CA TYR A 90 -27.81 17.61 -28.63
C TYR A 90 -28.60 18.70 -29.34
N ALA A 91 -29.85 18.91 -28.91
CA ALA A 91 -30.77 19.89 -29.49
C ALA A 91 -31.08 21.09 -28.56
N ALA A 92 -30.90 20.92 -27.25
CA ALA A 92 -31.15 21.93 -26.23
C ALA A 92 -30.31 21.64 -24.98
N GLY A 93 -30.17 22.65 -24.11
CA GLY A 93 -29.38 22.55 -22.89
C GLY A 93 -29.85 21.41 -21.97
N ILE A 94 -28.88 20.80 -21.29
CA ILE A 94 -29.09 19.67 -20.36
C ILE A 94 -29.21 20.24 -18.95
N THR A 95 -30.32 20.00 -18.27
CA THR A 95 -30.47 20.42 -16.86
C THR A 95 -29.61 19.54 -15.96
N ILE A 96 -28.67 20.15 -15.26
CA ILE A 96 -27.82 19.53 -14.26
C ILE A 96 -28.36 19.91 -12.88
N THR A 97 -28.80 18.92 -12.11
CA THR A 97 -29.49 19.10 -10.81
C THR A 97 -29.06 18.02 -9.82
N ASP A 98 -29.51 18.11 -8.57
CA ASP A 98 -29.27 17.09 -7.54
C ASP A 98 -30.08 15.82 -7.87
N ARG A 99 -29.39 14.70 -8.07
CA ARG A 99 -29.98 13.42 -8.51
C ARG A 99 -30.17 12.42 -7.37
N THR A 100 -30.01 12.82 -6.11
CA THR A 100 -30.13 11.91 -4.95
C THR A 100 -31.48 11.22 -4.87
N GLY A 101 -32.56 11.88 -5.29
CA GLY A 101 -33.91 11.31 -5.31
C GLY A 101 -34.14 10.24 -6.38
N GLU A 102 -33.24 10.11 -7.36
CA GLU A 102 -33.35 9.11 -8.43
C GLU A 102 -32.90 7.72 -7.96
N GLU A 103 -33.49 6.67 -8.53
CA GLU A 103 -33.13 5.28 -8.26
C GLU A 103 -31.66 5.01 -8.58
N ASN A 104 -31.00 4.17 -7.76
CA ASN A 104 -29.64 3.71 -8.06
C ASN A 104 -29.68 2.74 -9.26
N LEU A 105 -28.83 2.99 -10.26
CA LEU A 105 -28.70 2.15 -11.44
C LEU A 105 -27.52 1.19 -11.32
N LEU A 106 -26.35 1.69 -10.88
CA LEU A 106 -25.14 0.90 -10.72
C LEU A 106 -25.00 0.32 -9.32
N SER A 107 -25.29 1.12 -8.29
CA SER A 107 -25.09 0.70 -6.90
C SER A 107 -26.03 -0.43 -6.50
N ASN A 108 -27.19 -0.56 -7.17
CA ASN A 108 -28.13 -1.67 -6.99
C ASN A 108 -27.66 -2.97 -7.67
N GLN A 109 -26.63 -2.95 -8.53
CA GLN A 109 -26.17 -4.16 -9.17
C GLN A 109 -25.39 -5.02 -8.17
N ALA A 110 -25.90 -6.21 -7.90
CA ALA A 110 -25.18 -7.22 -7.12
C ALA A 110 -23.83 -7.50 -7.81
N ALA A 111 -22.74 -7.44 -7.06
CA ALA A 111 -21.44 -7.86 -7.55
C ALA A 111 -21.44 -9.38 -7.80
N GLY A 112 -21.92 -9.79 -8.98
CA GLY A 112 -21.92 -11.17 -9.44
C GLY A 112 -22.83 -12.12 -8.66
N THR A 113 -23.93 -12.54 -9.28
CA THR A 113 -24.66 -13.74 -8.86
C THR A 113 -23.71 -14.95 -8.98
N LEU A 114 -23.57 -15.73 -7.90
CA LEU A 114 -22.83 -16.99 -7.90
C LEU A 114 -23.37 -17.91 -9.01
N GLY A 115 -22.56 -18.13 -10.05
CA GLY A 115 -22.67 -19.36 -10.84
C GLY A 115 -22.44 -20.53 -9.89
N GLN A 116 -23.46 -21.37 -9.69
CA GLN A 116 -23.33 -22.62 -8.96
C GLN A 116 -22.28 -23.53 -9.63
N GLY A 117 -21.05 -23.49 -9.13
CA GLY A 117 -20.04 -24.52 -9.34
C GLY A 117 -20.02 -25.48 -8.15
N GLY A 118 -20.87 -26.51 -8.19
CA GLY A 118 -20.68 -27.76 -7.43
C GLY A 118 -20.78 -27.68 -5.90
N GLY A 119 -22.00 -27.66 -5.38
CA GLY A 119 -22.23 -28.14 -4.01
C GLY A 119 -21.86 -29.63 -3.92
N PHE A 120 -20.78 -29.97 -3.21
CA PHE A 120 -20.58 -31.33 -2.73
C PHE A 120 -21.54 -31.55 -1.56
N GLY A 121 -22.72 -32.07 -1.90
CA GLY A 121 -23.69 -32.57 -0.93
C GLY A 121 -23.04 -33.63 -0.03
N SER A 122 -23.21 -33.43 1.27
CA SER A 122 -23.04 -34.50 2.27
C SER A 122 -23.91 -35.69 1.87
N GLY A 123 -23.33 -36.88 1.85
CA GLY A 123 -23.93 -38.11 1.36
C GLY A 123 -25.33 -38.41 1.93
N GLY A 124 -26.22 -38.80 1.03
CA GLY A 124 -27.56 -39.31 1.34
C GLY A 124 -28.14 -40.04 0.13
N GLY A 125 -27.97 -41.36 0.10
CA GLY A 125 -28.78 -42.37 -0.61
C GLY A 125 -29.33 -42.06 -2.01
N MET A 126 -28.70 -42.63 -3.04
CA MET A 126 -29.39 -42.95 -4.30
C MET A 126 -30.23 -44.24 -4.13
N PRO A 127 -31.50 -44.28 -4.57
CA PRO A 127 -32.28 -45.51 -4.64
C PRO A 127 -31.87 -46.34 -5.86
N GLY A 128 -31.72 -47.64 -5.63
CA GLY A 128 -31.21 -48.57 -6.63
C GLY A 128 -32.21 -48.93 -7.73
N ASN A 129 -31.66 -49.38 -8.86
CA ASN A 129 -32.27 -50.42 -9.65
C ASN A 129 -31.17 -51.40 -10.10
N ARG A 130 -31.25 -52.65 -9.64
CA ARG A 130 -30.37 -53.76 -10.08
C ARG A 130 -30.94 -54.40 -11.35
N PRO A 131 -30.11 -55.15 -12.08
CA PRO A 131 -30.52 -56.52 -12.37
C PRO A 131 -29.42 -57.56 -12.06
N GLY A 132 -29.83 -58.68 -11.43
CA GLY A 132 -29.06 -59.92 -11.21
C GLY A 132 -27.89 -59.78 -10.22
N GLY A 133 -27.55 -60.68 -9.31
CA GLY A 133 -27.92 -62.05 -9.01
C GLY A 133 -26.74 -62.63 -8.22
N PHE A 134 -27.02 -63.48 -7.22
CA PHE A 134 -26.07 -64.39 -6.53
C PHE A 134 -25.12 -63.88 -5.41
N GLN A 135 -25.64 -63.97 -4.17
CA GLN A 135 -25.18 -64.65 -2.94
C GLN A 135 -23.69 -65.03 -2.62
N VAL A 136 -23.38 -64.80 -1.32
CA VAL A 136 -22.42 -65.41 -0.33
C VAL A 136 -20.92 -65.01 -0.31
N PRO A 137 -20.17 -65.15 0.83
CA PRO A 137 -19.93 -64.12 1.85
C PRO A 137 -18.44 -63.77 2.11
N ARG A 138 -18.21 -62.79 2.99
CA ARG A 138 -16.90 -62.33 3.53
C ARG A 138 -16.04 -63.46 4.15
N PRO A 139 -14.72 -63.22 4.22
CA PRO A 139 -14.05 -63.34 5.53
C PRO A 139 -13.10 -62.17 5.88
N GLU A 140 -12.69 -62.22 7.15
CA GLU A 140 -11.93 -61.26 7.96
C GLU A 140 -10.39 -61.34 7.80
N GLY A 141 -9.71 -60.36 8.40
CA GLY A 141 -8.30 -60.41 8.85
C GLY A 141 -7.29 -59.91 7.81
N SER A 142 -6.11 -59.38 8.15
CA SER A 142 -5.48 -58.95 9.41
C SER A 142 -4.08 -58.45 9.00
N ASN A 143 -3.61 -57.36 9.63
CA ASN A 143 -2.22 -56.95 9.97
C ASN A 143 -1.01 -57.15 9.03
N LEU A 144 -0.02 -56.29 9.31
CA LEU A 144 1.43 -56.39 9.02
C LEU A 144 1.86 -55.88 7.63
N SER A 145 3.02 -55.26 7.42
CA SER A 145 4.06 -54.56 8.19
C SER A 145 5.24 -54.39 7.21
N MET A 146 6.05 -53.33 7.36
CA MET A 146 7.46 -53.24 6.86
C MET A 146 7.64 -53.26 5.33
N GLU A 147 8.69 -52.74 4.70
CA GLU A 147 9.84 -51.88 5.00
C GLU A 147 10.43 -51.53 3.61
N GLN A 148 11.12 -50.39 3.54
CA GLN A 148 12.36 -50.08 2.81
C GLN A 148 12.64 -50.66 1.39
N GLY A 149 13.12 -49.78 0.51
CA GLY A 149 13.85 -50.18 -0.69
C GLY A 149 14.36 -49.02 -1.55
N ASN A 150 15.62 -48.66 -1.35
CA ASN A 150 16.53 -47.79 -2.11
C ASN A 150 16.35 -47.74 -3.66
N ASP A 151 16.40 -46.51 -4.22
CA ASP A 151 17.48 -45.92 -5.05
C ASP A 151 18.00 -46.67 -6.32
N PRO A 152 18.77 -46.05 -7.23
CA PRO A 152 18.53 -44.90 -8.15
C PRO A 152 18.89 -45.27 -9.62
N LYS A 153 18.80 -44.30 -10.57
CA LYS A 153 19.74 -44.04 -11.73
C LYS A 153 19.04 -43.50 -12.99
N GLY A 154 19.68 -42.50 -13.61
CA GLY A 154 20.04 -42.59 -15.04
C GLY A 154 19.60 -41.43 -15.95
N ALA A 155 20.56 -40.56 -16.25
CA ALA A 155 20.75 -39.67 -17.41
C ALA A 155 19.95 -39.98 -18.71
N ASP A 156 19.62 -38.97 -19.54
CA ASP A 156 20.52 -38.34 -20.51
C ASP A 156 19.76 -37.44 -21.55
N THR A 157 20.50 -36.53 -22.20
CA THR A 157 20.27 -35.84 -23.51
C THR A 157 19.37 -34.59 -23.66
N ASP A 158 20.03 -33.42 -23.61
CA ASP A 158 20.25 -32.42 -24.69
C ASP A 158 19.20 -32.18 -25.81
N SER A 159 18.68 -30.95 -25.91
CA SER A 159 18.54 -30.21 -27.20
C SER A 159 18.15 -28.74 -27.00
N ASN A 160 19.04 -27.86 -27.48
CA ASN A 160 18.91 -26.41 -27.66
C ASN A 160 17.83 -26.03 -28.70
N GLU A 161 16.96 -25.05 -28.39
CA GLU A 161 16.63 -23.89 -29.24
C GLU A 161 15.80 -22.85 -28.44
N PRO A 162 15.97 -21.54 -28.70
CA PRO A 162 15.55 -20.46 -27.79
C PRO A 162 14.07 -20.10 -27.97
N LYS A 163 13.33 -20.01 -26.85
CA LYS A 163 11.95 -19.52 -26.82
C LYS A 163 11.92 -18.03 -26.43
N PRO A 164 11.01 -17.23 -27.01
CA PRO A 164 10.97 -15.79 -26.76
C PRO A 164 10.51 -15.48 -25.32
N ALA A 165 11.09 -14.43 -24.75
CA ALA A 165 10.75 -13.85 -23.46
C ALA A 165 9.28 -13.42 -23.45
N ASN A 166 8.52 -13.98 -22.51
CA ASN A 166 7.14 -13.62 -22.22
C ASN A 166 7.12 -13.17 -20.76
N THR A 167 7.32 -11.87 -20.55
CA THR A 167 7.08 -11.20 -19.28
C THR A 167 5.57 -11.19 -19.01
N ASP A 168 5.20 -11.20 -17.72
CA ASP A 168 3.85 -11.26 -17.17
C ASP A 168 3.20 -12.66 -17.17
N ARG A 169 3.62 -13.47 -16.18
CA ARG A 169 2.98 -14.73 -15.85
C ARG A 169 2.63 -14.84 -14.37
N GLU A 170 1.87 -13.89 -13.85
CA GLU A 170 1.10 -14.07 -12.61
C GLU A 170 -0.08 -15.04 -12.86
N GLN A 171 0.19 -16.35 -12.90
CA GLN A 171 -0.84 -17.39 -12.88
C GLN A 171 -0.43 -18.57 -12.00
N ARG A 172 -1.12 -18.71 -10.85
CA ARG A 172 -1.74 -19.97 -10.38
C ARG A 172 -2.67 -19.71 -9.19
N GLY A 173 -3.80 -20.41 -9.17
CA GLY A 173 -4.91 -20.24 -8.22
C GLY A 173 -4.58 -20.65 -6.78
N PRO A 174 -5.49 -20.37 -5.83
CA PRO A 174 -5.19 -20.40 -4.40
C PRO A 174 -4.95 -21.82 -3.88
N GLY A 175 -3.82 -21.98 -3.19
CA GLY A 175 -3.53 -23.10 -2.31
C GLY A 175 -4.57 -23.21 -1.20
N ASN A 176 -4.94 -24.44 -0.88
CA ASN A 176 -6.01 -24.80 0.03
C ASN A 176 -5.60 -24.54 1.50
N GLY A 177 -5.81 -23.33 2.00
CA GLY A 177 -5.62 -22.93 3.39
C GLY A 177 -6.94 -22.80 4.14
N GLY A 178 -7.32 -23.79 4.94
CA GLY A 178 -8.53 -23.79 5.76
C GLY A 178 -8.48 -22.78 6.90
N GLY A 179 -8.83 -21.53 6.64
CA GLY A 179 -9.14 -20.52 7.65
C GLY A 179 -10.64 -20.21 7.64
N ARG A 180 -11.32 -20.34 8.79
CA ARG A 180 -12.72 -19.91 8.93
C ARG A 180 -12.79 -18.38 8.76
N GLY A 181 -13.13 -17.93 7.55
CA GLY A 181 -13.53 -16.56 7.27
C GLY A 181 -14.87 -16.22 7.95
N PRO A 182 -15.27 -14.93 7.93
CA PRO A 182 -16.55 -14.49 8.48
C PRO A 182 -17.70 -15.28 7.84
N ARG A 183 -18.68 -15.66 8.66
CA ARG A 183 -19.86 -16.39 8.22
C ARG A 183 -20.56 -15.61 7.12
N GLY A 184 -20.96 -16.32 6.05
CA GLY A 184 -21.58 -15.79 4.84
C GLY A 184 -22.57 -14.66 5.10
N GLY A 185 -22.12 -13.44 4.81
CA GLY A 185 -22.99 -12.31 4.52
C GLY A 185 -23.34 -12.33 3.03
N SER A 186 -24.54 -11.88 2.71
CA SER A 186 -25.02 -11.69 1.34
C SER A 186 -24.00 -10.88 0.52
N LEU A 187 -23.66 -11.33 -0.69
CA LEU A 187 -22.91 -10.55 -1.70
C LEU A 187 -23.76 -9.42 -2.31
N SER A 188 -25.00 -9.25 -1.85
CA SER A 188 -25.81 -8.09 -2.21
C SER A 188 -25.26 -6.84 -1.52
N ALA A 189 -24.80 -5.92 -2.36
CA ALA A 189 -24.33 -4.59 -2.00
C ALA A 189 -25.38 -3.53 -2.36
N GLU A 190 -26.66 -3.91 -2.40
CA GLU A 190 -27.73 -2.93 -2.59
C GLU A 190 -27.70 -1.93 -1.44
N PRO A 191 -27.64 -0.62 -1.74
CA PRO A 191 -27.68 0.41 -0.71
C PRO A 191 -28.96 0.34 0.11
N ALA A 192 -28.92 0.79 1.36
CA ALA A 192 -30.12 0.86 2.21
C ALA A 192 -31.13 1.89 1.67
N GLU A 193 -30.62 2.96 1.03
CA GLU A 193 -31.37 4.05 0.42
C GLU A 193 -30.66 4.55 -0.85
N ASN A 194 -31.31 5.41 -1.63
CA ASN A 194 -30.66 6.05 -2.79
C ASN A 194 -29.38 6.77 -2.35
N VAL A 195 -28.29 6.51 -3.08
CA VAL A 195 -27.01 7.18 -2.83
C VAL A 195 -27.01 8.58 -3.42
N PHE A 196 -26.12 9.46 -2.94
CA PHE A 196 -25.86 10.74 -3.58
C PHE A 196 -25.32 10.54 -4.99
N LYS A 197 -25.75 11.39 -5.94
CA LYS A 197 -25.42 11.24 -7.36
C LYS A 197 -25.01 12.56 -7.99
N GLY A 198 -23.91 12.52 -8.72
CA GLY A 198 -23.56 13.50 -9.74
C GLY A 198 -24.18 13.17 -11.10
N THR A 199 -23.99 14.09 -12.03
CA THR A 199 -24.31 13.91 -13.45
C THR A 199 -23.01 13.81 -14.23
N VAL A 200 -22.83 12.72 -14.96
CA VAL A 200 -21.74 12.56 -15.91
C VAL A 200 -22.26 12.85 -17.31
N VAL A 201 -21.48 13.56 -18.11
CA VAL A 201 -21.83 13.87 -19.50
C VAL A 201 -20.66 13.48 -20.38
N LYS A 202 -20.89 12.54 -21.31
CA LYS A 202 -19.93 12.20 -22.36
C LYS A 202 -20.48 12.71 -23.68
N ALA A 203 -19.67 13.42 -24.45
CA ALA A 203 -20.10 14.01 -25.71
C ALA A 203 -19.00 13.94 -26.77
N ALA A 204 -19.41 13.73 -28.02
CA ALA A 204 -18.52 13.80 -29.17
C ALA A 204 -19.25 14.41 -30.37
N VAL A 205 -18.46 14.92 -31.31
CA VAL A 205 -18.92 15.46 -32.59
C VAL A 205 -18.93 14.35 -33.62
N PHE A 206 -20.02 14.23 -34.37
CA PHE A 206 -20.22 13.29 -35.46
C PHE A 206 -20.47 14.05 -36.76
N SER A 207 -20.05 13.47 -37.88
CA SER A 207 -20.46 13.91 -39.21
C SER A 207 -21.90 13.49 -39.50
N ALA A 208 -22.50 14.06 -40.54
CA ALA A 208 -23.85 13.70 -40.98
C ALA A 208 -23.99 12.23 -41.43
N ASP A 209 -22.90 11.56 -41.82
CA ASP A 209 -22.84 10.15 -42.17
C ASP A 209 -22.45 9.23 -40.98
N GLY A 210 -22.35 9.78 -39.76
CA GLY A 210 -22.18 9.00 -38.53
C GLY A 210 -20.73 8.72 -38.12
N ALA A 211 -19.73 9.28 -38.80
CA ALA A 211 -18.33 9.15 -38.39
C ALA A 211 -18.02 10.09 -37.21
N ILE A 212 -17.31 9.59 -36.20
CA ILE A 212 -16.86 10.41 -35.07
C ILE A 212 -15.70 11.33 -35.48
N LEU A 213 -15.88 12.65 -35.30
CA LEU A 213 -14.96 13.71 -35.72
C LEU A 213 -14.13 14.32 -34.58
N SER A 214 -14.49 14.05 -33.32
CA SER A 214 -13.79 14.53 -32.13
C SER A 214 -13.35 13.38 -31.21
N ARG A 215 -12.49 13.67 -30.24
CA ARG A 215 -12.38 12.82 -29.05
C ARG A 215 -13.68 12.91 -28.24
N ILE A 216 -13.94 11.88 -27.43
CA ILE A 216 -15.04 11.91 -26.46
C ILE A 216 -14.61 12.80 -25.30
N SER A 217 -15.35 13.87 -25.09
CA SER A 217 -15.18 14.78 -23.95
C SER A 217 -16.06 14.33 -22.81
N VAL A 218 -15.51 14.30 -21.59
CA VAL A 218 -16.20 13.80 -20.40
C VAL A 218 -16.17 14.88 -19.32
N LYS A 219 -17.30 15.12 -18.65
CA LYS A 219 -17.41 16.03 -17.50
C LYS A 219 -18.27 15.42 -16.40
N SER A 220 -17.87 15.61 -15.14
CA SER A 220 -18.63 15.21 -13.94
C SER A 220 -19.10 16.44 -13.16
N TYR A 221 -20.39 16.48 -12.83
CA TYR A 221 -21.01 17.58 -12.10
C TYR A 221 -21.67 17.06 -10.84
N PHE A 222 -21.35 17.65 -9.68
CA PHE A 222 -21.96 17.31 -8.40
C PHE A 222 -22.79 18.48 -7.91
N VAL A 223 -24.10 18.31 -7.83
CA VAL A 223 -25.04 19.38 -7.44
C VAL A 223 -25.68 19.05 -6.12
N SER A 224 -25.52 19.92 -5.13
CA SER A 224 -26.27 19.88 -3.87
C SER A 224 -26.03 21.17 -3.08
N GLN A 225 -27.00 21.60 -2.27
CA GLN A 225 -26.91 22.87 -1.53
C GLN A 225 -25.68 22.96 -0.61
N ASN A 226 -25.17 21.82 -0.12
CA ASN A 226 -24.01 21.73 0.78
C ASN A 226 -22.79 21.03 0.13
N ILE A 227 -22.74 20.89 -1.19
CA ILE A 227 -21.71 20.07 -1.86
C ILE A 227 -20.28 20.51 -1.52
N MET A 228 -20.05 21.81 -1.33
CA MET A 228 -18.72 22.36 -1.01
C MET A 228 -18.16 21.87 0.32
N SER A 229 -19.02 21.53 1.28
CA SER A 229 -18.63 21.07 2.61
C SER A 229 -19.05 19.63 2.89
N ARG A 230 -19.76 18.97 1.97
CA ARG A 230 -20.37 17.64 2.18
C ARG A 230 -19.36 16.61 2.64
N TYR A 231 -18.17 16.61 2.04
CA TYR A 231 -17.11 15.64 2.30
C TYR A 231 -15.92 16.23 3.08
N GLY A 232 -16.10 17.40 3.70
CA GLY A 232 -15.04 18.03 4.51
C GLY A 232 -13.75 18.28 3.71
N SER A 233 -12.65 17.70 4.18
CA SER A 233 -11.32 17.75 3.55
C SER A 233 -11.05 16.59 2.58
N LEU A 234 -12.02 15.72 2.31
CA LEU A 234 -11.82 14.59 1.40
C LEU A 234 -11.83 15.07 -0.07
N PRO A 235 -10.83 14.66 -0.86
CA PRO A 235 -10.92 14.76 -2.31
C PRO A 235 -12.01 13.82 -2.84
N VAL A 236 -12.53 14.16 -4.02
CA VAL A 236 -13.51 13.35 -4.76
C VAL A 236 -12.86 12.79 -6.01
N VAL A 237 -13.00 11.48 -6.21
CA VAL A 237 -12.59 10.79 -7.44
C VAL A 237 -13.84 10.42 -8.23
N SER A 238 -13.93 10.85 -9.50
CA SER A 238 -14.99 10.44 -10.43
C SER A 238 -14.43 9.48 -11.47
N VAL A 239 -15.06 8.31 -11.59
CA VAL A 239 -14.65 7.22 -12.47
C VAL A 239 -15.78 7.01 -13.47
N VAL A 240 -15.53 7.32 -14.74
CA VAL A 240 -16.56 7.25 -15.79
C VAL A 240 -16.19 6.22 -16.85
N THR A 241 -17.04 5.20 -17.01
CA THR A 241 -16.84 4.11 -17.96
C THR A 241 -18.17 3.57 -18.48
N ASP A 242 -18.16 2.89 -19.62
CA ASP A 242 -19.29 2.05 -19.99
C ASP A 242 -19.57 1.03 -18.86
N SER A 243 -20.84 0.85 -18.50
CA SER A 243 -21.25 -0.10 -17.45
C SER A 243 -20.88 -1.55 -17.77
N SER A 244 -20.78 -1.92 -19.04
CA SER A 244 -20.36 -3.26 -19.48
C SER A 244 -18.91 -3.57 -19.09
N ASN A 245 -18.02 -2.58 -19.08
CA ASN A 245 -16.65 -2.74 -18.57
C ASN A 245 -16.62 -3.19 -17.11
N LEU A 246 -17.67 -2.90 -16.34
CA LEU A 246 -17.80 -3.28 -14.93
C LEU A 246 -18.60 -4.57 -14.79
N PHE A 247 -19.80 -4.65 -15.35
CA PHE A 247 -20.80 -5.65 -14.97
C PHE A 247 -21.17 -6.66 -16.05
N ASP A 248 -20.66 -6.53 -17.28
CA ASP A 248 -20.88 -7.55 -18.31
C ASP A 248 -20.37 -8.91 -17.83
N GLU A 249 -21.16 -9.97 -18.02
CA GLU A 249 -20.82 -11.29 -17.48
C GLU A 249 -19.55 -11.87 -18.09
N ALA A 250 -19.25 -11.57 -19.35
CA ALA A 250 -18.09 -12.12 -20.05
C ALA A 250 -16.83 -11.27 -19.87
N THR A 251 -16.98 -9.94 -19.81
CA THR A 251 -15.87 -8.99 -19.91
C THR A 251 -15.81 -7.99 -18.76
N GLY A 252 -16.85 -7.85 -17.96
CA GLY A 252 -16.93 -6.89 -16.86
C GLY A 252 -16.02 -7.25 -15.69
N ILE A 253 -15.22 -6.29 -15.21
CA ILE A 253 -14.22 -6.54 -14.15
C ILE A 253 -14.83 -6.77 -12.76
N TYR A 254 -16.05 -6.30 -12.50
CA TYR A 254 -16.79 -6.62 -11.26
C TYR A 254 -17.41 -8.02 -11.34
N ALA A 255 -17.95 -8.41 -12.49
CA ALA A 255 -18.50 -9.75 -12.72
C ALA A 255 -17.41 -10.83 -12.70
N ASN A 256 -16.19 -10.48 -13.15
CA ASN A 256 -15.04 -11.35 -13.27
C ASN A 256 -13.89 -10.95 -12.34
N TYR A 257 -14.23 -10.58 -11.10
CA TYR A 257 -13.31 -9.95 -10.14
C TYR A 257 -12.04 -10.77 -9.80
N SER A 258 -12.02 -12.08 -10.04
CA SER A 258 -10.85 -12.93 -9.78
C SER A 258 -9.79 -12.87 -10.86
N GLN A 259 -10.12 -12.31 -12.02
CA GLN A 259 -9.24 -12.31 -13.19
C GLN A 259 -8.16 -11.24 -13.10
N SER A 260 -7.08 -11.40 -13.86
CA SER A 260 -5.87 -10.57 -13.83
C SER A 260 -5.18 -10.53 -15.19
N GLY A 261 -4.19 -9.65 -15.32
CA GLY A 261 -3.48 -9.37 -16.58
C GLY A 261 -4.05 -8.19 -17.33
N SER A 262 -3.34 -7.75 -18.36
CA SER A 262 -3.73 -6.67 -19.28
C SER A 262 -5.07 -6.95 -19.97
N ASP A 263 -5.41 -8.22 -20.23
CA ASP A 263 -6.70 -8.64 -20.80
C ASP A 263 -7.92 -8.25 -19.94
N TRP A 264 -7.70 -7.96 -18.65
CA TRP A 264 -8.74 -7.58 -17.69
C TRP A 264 -8.68 -6.10 -17.31
N GLU A 265 -7.91 -5.30 -18.05
CA GLU A 265 -7.90 -3.85 -17.98
C GLU A 265 -9.01 -3.26 -18.83
N ARG A 266 -9.73 -2.26 -18.30
CA ARG A 266 -10.81 -1.59 -19.02
C ARG A 266 -10.55 -0.10 -19.14
N PRO A 267 -10.95 0.54 -20.26
CA PRO A 267 -10.82 1.97 -20.41
C PRO A 267 -11.74 2.71 -19.43
N VAL A 268 -11.23 3.80 -18.89
CA VAL A 268 -11.98 4.68 -17.98
C VAL A 268 -11.55 6.12 -18.17
N TYR A 269 -12.45 7.05 -17.91
CA TYR A 269 -12.12 8.46 -17.72
C TYR A 269 -12.02 8.75 -16.22
N PHE A 270 -10.89 9.28 -15.78
CA PHE A 270 -10.59 9.53 -14.38
C PHE A 270 -10.53 11.03 -14.14
N GLU A 271 -11.26 11.50 -13.12
CA GLU A 271 -11.17 12.86 -12.61
C GLU A 271 -10.89 12.86 -11.10
N LEU A 272 -9.96 13.70 -10.66
CA LEU A 272 -9.69 13.98 -9.24
C LEU A 272 -10.03 15.44 -8.95
N PHE A 273 -10.83 15.65 -7.92
CA PHE A 273 -11.18 16.96 -7.39
C PHE A 273 -10.63 17.10 -5.97
N GLU A 274 -9.88 18.17 -5.73
CA GLU A 274 -9.52 18.58 -4.37
C GLU A 274 -10.76 19.08 -3.60
N PRO A 275 -10.67 19.23 -2.26
CA PRO A 275 -11.74 19.80 -1.45
C PRO A 275 -12.33 21.08 -2.06
N ALA A 276 -13.64 21.25 -1.90
CA ALA A 276 -14.45 22.28 -2.57
C ALA A 276 -14.53 22.17 -4.11
N GLY A 277 -14.09 21.07 -4.72
CA GLY A 277 -14.43 20.71 -6.10
C GLY A 277 -13.48 21.24 -7.17
N THR A 278 -12.25 21.61 -6.81
CA THR A 278 -11.23 22.03 -7.78
C THR A 278 -10.72 20.82 -8.54
N LEU A 279 -10.95 20.75 -9.86
CA LEU A 279 -10.44 19.68 -10.72
C LEU A 279 -8.90 19.79 -10.87
N VAL A 280 -8.18 18.73 -10.54
CA VAL A 280 -6.70 18.69 -10.58
C VAL A 280 -6.13 17.59 -11.48
N VAL A 281 -6.85 16.49 -11.70
CA VAL A 281 -6.50 15.46 -12.70
C VAL A 281 -7.73 15.17 -13.56
N SER A 282 -7.54 15.07 -14.87
CA SER A 282 -8.61 14.75 -15.83
C SER A 282 -8.00 14.09 -17.06
N GLN A 283 -8.09 12.76 -17.18
CA GLN A 283 -7.47 12.02 -18.29
C GLN A 283 -8.08 10.63 -18.51
N ASN A 284 -7.80 10.03 -19.66
CA ASN A 284 -8.14 8.62 -19.91
C ASN A 284 -7.10 7.70 -19.26
N MET A 285 -7.57 6.60 -18.68
CA MET A 285 -6.75 5.62 -17.98
C MET A 285 -7.27 4.20 -18.19
N GLY A 286 -6.50 3.22 -17.74
CA GLY A 286 -6.95 1.86 -17.52
C GLY A 286 -7.40 1.65 -16.10
N VAL A 287 -8.35 0.74 -15.88
CA VAL A 287 -8.75 0.29 -14.54
C VAL A 287 -8.82 -1.23 -14.45
N ARG A 288 -8.38 -1.77 -13.30
CA ARG A 288 -8.51 -3.19 -12.92
C ARG A 288 -8.94 -3.33 -11.47
N ILE A 289 -9.51 -4.49 -11.13
CA ILE A 289 -9.66 -4.88 -9.73
C ILE A 289 -8.27 -5.14 -9.11
N ASN A 290 -8.04 -4.60 -7.92
CA ASN A 290 -6.82 -4.76 -7.14
C ASN A 290 -7.00 -5.73 -5.97
N GLY A 291 -5.93 -6.42 -5.58
CA GLY A 291 -5.87 -7.24 -4.36
C GLY A 291 -5.73 -8.74 -4.62
N GLY A 292 -5.99 -9.56 -3.60
CA GLY A 292 -6.04 -11.01 -3.69
C GLY A 292 -7.41 -11.52 -3.22
N THR A 293 -7.50 -11.98 -1.97
CA THR A 293 -8.76 -12.41 -1.34
C THR A 293 -9.82 -11.29 -1.32
N THR A 294 -9.40 -10.05 -1.08
CA THR A 294 -10.30 -8.88 -0.94
C THR A 294 -11.01 -8.50 -2.24
N ARG A 295 -10.65 -9.08 -3.39
CA ARG A 295 -11.38 -8.91 -4.66
C ARG A 295 -12.82 -9.43 -4.58
N SER A 296 -13.11 -10.35 -3.65
CA SER A 296 -14.47 -10.87 -3.43
C SER A 296 -15.35 -9.97 -2.57
N LEU A 297 -14.82 -8.88 -2.00
CA LEU A 297 -15.63 -7.93 -1.23
C LEU A 297 -16.61 -7.19 -2.16
N ALA A 298 -17.70 -6.70 -1.55
CA ALA A 298 -18.67 -5.83 -2.20
C ALA A 298 -18.00 -4.54 -2.69
N GLN A 299 -17.26 -3.88 -1.81
CA GLN A 299 -16.41 -2.74 -2.16
C GLN A 299 -15.05 -3.24 -2.66
N LYS A 300 -14.89 -3.27 -3.99
CA LYS A 300 -13.65 -3.69 -4.64
C LYS A 300 -12.63 -2.56 -4.67
N ALA A 301 -11.37 -2.87 -4.41
CA ALA A 301 -10.26 -1.96 -4.68
C ALA A 301 -10.02 -1.83 -6.20
N LEU A 302 -9.70 -0.64 -6.66
CA LEU A 302 -9.51 -0.32 -8.08
C LEU A 302 -8.07 0.17 -8.28
N ARG A 303 -7.35 -0.39 -9.26
CA ARG A 303 -6.03 0.08 -9.67
C ARG A 303 -6.13 0.77 -11.01
N PHE A 304 -5.58 1.97 -11.09
CA PHE A 304 -5.59 2.81 -12.27
C PHE A 304 -4.22 2.83 -12.94
N TYR A 305 -4.21 2.90 -14.28
CA TYR A 305 -3.02 2.84 -15.12
C TYR A 305 -3.01 4.04 -16.06
N ALA A 306 -2.04 4.94 -15.89
CA ALA A 306 -1.74 5.99 -16.86
C ALA A 306 -0.78 5.42 -17.91
N LYS A 307 -1.22 5.36 -19.16
CA LYS A 307 -0.41 4.90 -20.29
C LYS A 307 -0.83 5.56 -21.58
N ASP A 308 0.12 5.67 -22.49
CA ASP A 308 -0.02 6.26 -23.83
C ASP A 308 -1.14 5.63 -24.68
N SER A 309 -1.39 4.33 -24.49
CA SER A 309 -2.45 3.59 -25.18
C SER A 309 -3.86 3.99 -24.74
N TYR A 310 -4.03 4.67 -23.59
CA TYR A 310 -5.31 5.31 -23.24
C TYR A 310 -5.27 6.82 -23.46
N ASP A 311 -4.16 7.47 -23.13
CA ASP A 311 -4.00 8.91 -23.28
C ASP A 311 -2.59 9.25 -23.76
N LYS A 312 -2.45 9.53 -25.05
CA LYS A 312 -1.17 9.88 -25.68
C LYS A 312 -0.63 11.22 -25.19
N GLU A 313 -1.50 12.12 -24.74
CA GLU A 313 -1.12 13.45 -24.26
C GLU A 313 -0.75 13.41 -22.78
N ASN A 314 -1.40 12.53 -22.01
CA ASN A 314 -1.19 12.36 -20.57
C ASN A 314 -0.86 10.88 -20.23
N PRO A 315 0.32 10.37 -20.62
CA PRO A 315 0.70 8.97 -20.36
C PRO A 315 1.11 8.70 -18.89
N THR A 316 1.04 9.72 -18.05
CA THR A 316 1.33 9.75 -16.61
C THR A 316 0.26 10.61 -15.92
N ILE A 317 0.11 10.47 -14.61
CA ILE A 317 -0.58 11.46 -13.78
C ILE A 317 0.47 12.47 -13.34
N GLU A 318 0.29 13.74 -13.70
CA GLU A 318 1.17 14.85 -13.30
C GLU A 318 0.47 15.71 -12.25
N TYR A 319 0.58 15.29 -10.99
CA TYR A 319 0.00 15.98 -9.85
C TYR A 319 0.64 15.49 -8.55
N GLU A 320 0.83 16.40 -7.59
CA GLU A 320 1.22 16.06 -6.22
C GLU A 320 0.02 15.45 -5.50
N ILE A 321 -0.25 14.16 -5.77
CA ILE A 321 -1.40 13.44 -5.19
C ILE A 321 -1.28 13.41 -3.66
N PHE A 322 -0.06 13.26 -3.16
CA PHE A 322 0.27 13.19 -1.73
C PHE A 322 1.10 14.40 -1.34
N ASP A 323 0.49 15.30 -0.59
CA ASP A 323 1.10 16.55 -0.15
C ASP A 323 2.46 16.31 0.53
N GLY A 324 3.50 16.94 -0.01
CA GLY A 324 4.87 16.89 0.52
C GLY A 324 5.59 15.56 0.32
N LEU A 325 5.06 14.62 -0.47
CA LEU A 325 5.77 13.38 -0.76
C LEU A 325 7.06 13.67 -1.54
N THR A 326 8.17 13.18 -1.00
CA THR A 326 9.49 13.32 -1.62
C THR A 326 10.04 11.98 -2.10
N LYS A 327 10.95 12.05 -3.06
CA LYS A 327 11.74 10.91 -3.51
C LYS A 327 12.67 10.45 -2.39
N SER A 328 12.74 9.13 -2.20
CA SER A 328 13.58 8.48 -1.18
C SER A 328 15.08 8.72 -1.37
N CYS A 329 15.53 9.11 -2.58
CA CYS A 329 16.95 9.31 -2.88
C CYS A 329 17.46 10.76 -2.73
N ASN A 330 16.61 11.79 -2.81
CA ASN A 330 17.09 13.18 -2.98
C ASN A 330 16.15 14.32 -2.53
N ASP A 331 15.12 14.05 -1.70
CA ASP A 331 14.19 15.06 -1.17
C ASP A 331 13.38 15.87 -2.21
N ASP A 332 13.52 15.59 -3.51
CA ASP A 332 12.71 16.23 -4.56
C ASP A 332 11.24 15.80 -4.42
N ILE A 333 10.30 16.72 -4.68
CA ILE A 333 8.86 16.42 -4.68
C ILE A 333 8.54 15.37 -5.75
N LEU A 334 7.81 14.33 -5.35
CA LEU A 334 7.32 13.27 -6.21
C LEU A 334 5.88 13.58 -6.63
N ALA A 335 5.71 14.09 -7.85
CA ALA A 335 4.42 14.52 -8.40
C ALA A 335 4.03 13.80 -9.71
N THR A 336 4.69 12.69 -10.04
CA THR A 336 4.44 11.96 -11.29
C THR A 336 4.18 10.48 -10.99
N PHE A 337 3.04 9.96 -11.45
CA PHE A 337 2.62 8.59 -11.17
C PHE A 337 2.19 7.85 -12.44
N LYS A 338 2.60 6.58 -12.57
CA LYS A 338 2.09 5.66 -13.60
C LYS A 338 0.87 4.88 -13.13
N ARG A 339 0.79 4.61 -11.83
CA ARG A 339 -0.24 3.78 -11.24
C ARG A 339 -0.62 4.33 -9.86
N ILE A 340 -1.91 4.29 -9.58
CA ILE A 340 -2.46 4.55 -8.24
C ILE A 340 -3.53 3.50 -7.94
N ILE A 341 -3.81 3.29 -6.66
CA ILE A 341 -4.86 2.39 -6.19
C ILE A 341 -5.88 3.21 -5.39
N LEU A 342 -7.17 3.03 -5.68
CA LEU A 342 -8.23 3.29 -4.71
C LEU A 342 -8.41 2.01 -3.89
N ARG A 343 -7.77 1.94 -2.72
CA ARG A 343 -7.80 0.76 -1.86
C ARG A 343 -9.02 0.83 -0.94
N SER A 344 -9.80 -0.24 -0.89
CA SER A 344 -10.99 -0.37 -0.02
C SER A 344 -10.64 -0.78 1.42
N SER A 345 -9.42 -0.47 1.86
CA SER A 345 -8.89 -0.77 3.21
C SER A 345 -8.75 -2.25 3.56
N GLY A 346 -8.79 -3.15 2.58
CA GLY A 346 -8.44 -4.56 2.76
C GLY A 346 -9.36 -5.29 3.74
N ASN A 347 -8.79 -6.03 4.68
CA ASN A 347 -9.52 -6.68 5.78
C ASN A 347 -10.10 -5.66 6.78
N ASP A 348 -9.58 -4.43 6.83
CA ASP A 348 -10.16 -3.33 7.60
C ASP A 348 -11.34 -2.63 6.89
N ASN A 349 -11.82 -3.16 5.75
CA ASN A 349 -13.00 -2.66 5.04
C ASN A 349 -14.27 -2.63 5.93
N SER A 350 -14.35 -3.51 6.92
CA SER A 350 -15.43 -3.55 7.91
C SER A 350 -15.05 -2.95 9.28
N GLY A 351 -13.88 -2.32 9.36
CA GLY A 351 -13.31 -1.75 10.58
C GLY A 351 -13.21 -0.23 10.51
N THR A 352 -11.99 0.31 10.55
CA THR A 352 -11.77 1.76 10.62
C THR A 352 -11.70 2.45 9.26
N LEU A 353 -11.43 1.70 8.19
CA LEU A 353 -11.15 2.16 6.83
C LEU A 353 -9.81 2.86 6.64
N PHE A 354 -8.95 2.97 7.66
CA PHE A 354 -7.65 3.64 7.55
C PHE A 354 -6.51 2.92 8.27
N ARG A 355 -6.76 1.78 8.92
CA ARG A 355 -5.82 1.08 9.80
C ARG A 355 -4.43 0.85 9.19
N ASP A 356 -4.39 0.26 8.00
CA ASP A 356 -3.15 0.03 7.27
C ASP A 356 -2.47 1.34 6.84
N ALA A 357 -3.24 2.37 6.45
CA ALA A 357 -2.69 3.67 6.08
C ALA A 357 -1.96 4.33 7.23
N LEU A 358 -2.65 4.38 8.37
CA LEU A 358 -2.11 4.90 9.61
C LEU A 358 -0.81 4.18 10.01
N MET A 359 -0.80 2.85 10.00
CA MET A 359 0.40 2.10 10.41
C MET A 359 1.61 2.40 9.52
N GLN A 360 1.40 2.62 8.22
CA GLN A 360 2.47 3.01 7.30
C GLN A 360 2.91 4.46 7.52
N GLU A 361 1.97 5.39 7.70
CA GLU A 361 2.28 6.80 8.01
C GLU A 361 3.10 6.95 9.29
N LEU A 362 2.80 6.14 10.32
CA LEU A 362 3.53 6.20 11.59
C LEU A 362 5.02 5.91 11.42
N VAL A 363 5.43 5.17 10.38
CA VAL A 363 6.82 4.76 10.15
C VAL A 363 7.41 5.28 8.84
N SER A 364 6.74 6.24 8.18
CA SER A 364 7.16 6.75 6.86
C SER A 364 8.48 7.52 6.84
N ASP A 365 8.98 7.93 8.01
CA ASP A 365 10.25 8.63 8.23
C ASP A 365 11.36 7.69 8.74
N LEU A 366 11.08 6.39 8.86
CA LEU A 366 12.07 5.37 9.20
C LEU A 366 12.78 4.86 7.94
N ASN A 367 13.80 4.00 8.09
CA ASN A 367 14.57 3.44 6.98
C ASN A 367 13.82 2.34 6.21
N VAL A 368 12.52 2.50 5.96
CA VAL A 368 11.68 1.52 5.26
C VAL A 368 10.78 2.21 4.24
N ASP A 369 10.62 1.60 3.07
CA ASP A 369 9.64 2.07 2.11
C ASP A 369 8.22 1.82 2.65
N THR A 370 7.37 2.83 2.46
CA THR A 370 5.94 2.83 2.78
C THR A 370 5.15 3.33 1.58
N GLN A 371 3.87 2.97 1.49
CA GLN A 371 2.96 3.46 0.47
C GLN A 371 2.27 4.73 0.98
N ALA A 372 2.57 5.87 0.33
CA ALA A 372 1.87 7.12 0.61
C ALA A 372 0.35 6.95 0.45
N ALA A 373 -0.40 7.69 1.26
CA ALA A 373 -1.83 7.51 1.40
C ALA A 373 -2.56 8.81 1.71
N ARG A 374 -3.75 8.96 1.14
CA ARG A 374 -4.75 9.91 1.64
C ARG A 374 -6.16 9.36 1.39
N PRO A 375 -7.14 9.64 2.27
CA PRO A 375 -8.50 9.19 2.05
C PRO A 375 -9.18 9.98 0.92
N CYS A 376 -10.19 9.39 0.30
CA CYS A 376 -11.04 10.04 -0.70
C CYS A 376 -12.45 9.43 -0.70
N VAL A 377 -13.41 10.11 -1.32
CA VAL A 377 -14.67 9.47 -1.73
C VAL A 377 -14.66 9.25 -3.24
N ALA A 378 -15.13 8.08 -3.68
CA ALA A 378 -15.18 7.73 -5.09
C ALA A 378 -16.62 7.75 -5.62
N PHE A 379 -16.78 8.08 -6.89
CA PHE A 379 -18.02 7.98 -7.65
C PHE A 379 -17.79 7.16 -8.91
N VAL A 380 -18.74 6.29 -9.26
CA VAL A 380 -18.71 5.51 -10.50
C VAL A 380 -19.93 5.88 -11.33
N ASN A 381 -19.69 6.42 -12.53
CA ASN A 381 -20.72 7.03 -13.40
C ASN A 381 -21.66 7.99 -12.64
N GLY A 382 -21.09 8.74 -11.71
CA GLY A 382 -21.82 9.71 -10.89
C GLY A 382 -22.51 9.14 -9.66
N GLU A 383 -22.56 7.82 -9.42
CA GLU A 383 -23.11 7.29 -8.16
C GLU A 383 -22.04 7.18 -7.08
N PHE A 384 -22.35 7.63 -5.85
CA PHE A 384 -21.44 7.48 -4.72
C PHE A 384 -21.06 6.01 -4.53
N TRP A 385 -19.77 5.75 -4.54
CA TRP A 385 -19.20 4.41 -4.53
C TRP A 385 -18.54 4.06 -3.20
N GLY A 386 -18.25 5.04 -2.35
CA GLY A 386 -17.72 4.81 -1.01
C GLY A 386 -16.41 5.53 -0.71
N ILE A 387 -15.97 5.37 0.53
CA ILE A 387 -14.68 5.84 1.04
C ILE A 387 -13.59 4.86 0.59
N TYR A 388 -12.53 5.41 0.00
CA TYR A 388 -11.31 4.71 -0.37
C TYR A 388 -10.11 5.46 0.21
N ASN A 389 -8.93 4.84 0.18
CA ASN A 389 -7.68 5.57 0.28
C ASN A 389 -6.95 5.48 -1.05
N ILE A 390 -6.55 6.64 -1.60
CA ILE A 390 -5.62 6.72 -2.73
C ILE A 390 -4.28 6.24 -2.21
N ARG A 391 -3.63 5.33 -2.94
CA ARG A 391 -2.35 4.73 -2.58
C ARG A 391 -1.42 4.66 -3.75
N GLU A 392 -0.14 4.75 -3.43
CA GLU A 392 0.92 4.24 -4.29
C GLU A 392 0.80 2.73 -4.48
N ARG A 393 1.47 2.22 -5.50
CA ARG A 393 1.52 0.80 -5.84
C ARG A 393 2.99 0.40 -5.88
N TYR A 394 3.40 -0.54 -5.03
CA TYR A 394 4.69 -1.18 -5.23
C TYR A 394 4.69 -1.96 -6.55
N ASP A 395 5.61 -1.56 -7.41
CA ASP A 395 6.04 -2.19 -8.65
C ASP A 395 7.33 -1.50 -9.12
N ASP A 396 7.85 -1.93 -10.27
CA ASP A 396 9.01 -1.34 -10.93
C ASP A 396 8.96 0.20 -11.03
N HIS A 397 7.79 0.76 -11.31
CA HIS A 397 7.60 2.21 -11.45
C HIS A 397 7.67 2.95 -10.12
N TYR A 398 7.22 2.36 -9.01
CA TYR A 398 7.42 2.95 -7.68
C TYR A 398 8.89 3.17 -7.40
N PHE A 399 9.70 2.12 -7.55
CA PHE A 399 11.14 2.20 -7.25
C PHE A 399 11.87 3.10 -8.24
N ALA A 400 11.52 3.06 -9.53
CA ALA A 400 12.06 3.98 -10.52
C ALA A 400 11.80 5.45 -10.15
N ASN A 401 10.60 5.77 -9.68
CA ASN A 401 10.21 7.13 -9.29
C ASN A 401 10.83 7.59 -7.97
N HIS A 402 10.83 6.74 -6.94
CA HIS A 402 11.37 7.08 -5.62
C HIS A 402 12.89 7.23 -5.60
N TYR A 403 13.59 6.46 -6.44
CA TYR A 403 15.05 6.35 -6.37
C TYR A 403 15.78 6.88 -7.61
N ASP A 404 15.04 7.42 -8.60
CA ASP A 404 15.60 7.87 -9.88
C ASP A 404 16.49 6.78 -10.53
N ILE A 405 15.93 5.58 -10.62
CA ILE A 405 16.62 4.37 -11.11
C ILE A 405 15.93 3.75 -12.31
N ASP A 406 16.68 2.88 -13.00
CA ASP A 406 16.13 2.04 -14.05
C ASP A 406 15.24 0.94 -13.46
N GLY A 407 13.92 1.04 -13.69
CA GLY A 407 12.94 0.06 -13.22
C GLY A 407 13.19 -1.35 -13.74
N ASP A 408 13.78 -1.50 -14.94
CA ASP A 408 14.12 -2.79 -15.54
C ASP A 408 15.26 -3.51 -14.80
N ARG A 409 15.83 -2.90 -13.76
CA ARG A 409 16.85 -3.48 -12.87
C ARG A 409 16.35 -3.71 -11.46
N VAL A 410 15.08 -3.43 -11.18
CA VAL A 410 14.45 -3.69 -9.89
C VAL A 410 14.03 -5.15 -9.82
N THR A 411 14.34 -5.79 -8.68
CA THR A 411 13.75 -7.06 -8.27
C THR A 411 12.87 -6.79 -7.06
N VAL A 412 11.63 -7.30 -7.07
CA VAL A 412 10.77 -7.37 -5.89
C VAL A 412 10.38 -8.83 -5.67
N LEU A 413 10.66 -9.33 -4.47
CA LEU A 413 10.35 -10.68 -4.04
C LEU A 413 9.34 -10.64 -2.89
N GLU A 414 8.42 -11.61 -2.87
CA GLU A 414 7.37 -11.69 -1.85
C GLU A 414 7.19 -13.12 -1.34
N ILE A 415 7.21 -13.28 -0.02
CA ILE A 415 6.68 -14.48 0.64
C ILE A 415 5.19 -14.27 0.88
N ALA A 416 4.35 -14.87 0.04
CA ALA A 416 2.90 -14.78 0.10
C ALA A 416 2.23 -16.06 0.62
N SER A 417 1.04 -15.92 1.22
CA SER A 417 0.06 -17.00 1.43
C SER A 417 0.55 -18.23 2.22
N GLY A 418 1.42 -18.06 3.20
CA GLY A 418 1.97 -19.17 3.98
C GLY A 418 3.00 -20.01 3.21
N ASN A 419 3.47 -19.52 2.06
CA ASN A 419 4.65 -20.05 1.39
C ASN A 419 5.86 -19.90 2.32
N SER A 420 6.80 -20.83 2.18
CA SER A 420 8.05 -20.77 2.94
C SER A 420 9.18 -20.10 2.14
N THR A 421 9.02 -20.02 0.82
CA THR A 421 9.95 -19.40 -0.14
C THR A 421 9.30 -18.21 -0.84
N PRO A 422 10.07 -17.19 -1.24
CA PRO A 422 9.53 -16.06 -1.98
C PRO A 422 9.20 -16.42 -3.43
N GLU A 423 8.33 -15.62 -4.02
CA GLU A 423 8.00 -15.57 -5.45
C GLU A 423 8.43 -14.21 -6.02
N VAL A 424 8.71 -14.15 -7.32
CA VAL A 424 9.05 -12.89 -8.02
C VAL A 424 7.79 -12.09 -8.29
N SER A 425 7.67 -10.91 -7.68
CA SER A 425 6.61 -9.94 -7.99
C SER A 425 7.03 -8.99 -9.11
N GLU A 426 8.30 -8.60 -9.17
CA GLU A 426 8.88 -7.76 -10.23
C GLU A 426 10.32 -8.26 -10.49
N GLY A 427 10.75 -8.28 -11.75
CA GLY A 427 12.06 -8.81 -12.16
C GLY A 427 11.96 -10.15 -12.89
N GLU A 428 13.02 -10.96 -12.80
CA GLU A 428 13.15 -12.22 -13.53
C GLU A 428 13.20 -13.42 -12.57
N GLU A 429 12.77 -14.60 -13.02
CA GLU A 429 12.82 -15.83 -12.20
C GLU A 429 14.23 -16.18 -11.71
N SER A 430 15.27 -15.83 -12.49
CA SER A 430 16.68 -16.00 -12.10
C SER A 430 17.08 -15.14 -10.90
N ASP A 431 16.30 -14.11 -10.55
CA ASP A 431 16.57 -13.28 -9.37
C ASP A 431 16.44 -14.06 -8.06
N LEU A 432 15.73 -15.20 -8.07
CA LEU A 432 15.64 -16.10 -6.93
C LEU A 432 17.00 -16.73 -6.59
N GLU A 433 17.92 -16.88 -7.55
CA GLU A 433 19.23 -17.52 -7.32
C GLU A 433 20.05 -16.74 -6.29
N TYR A 434 20.06 -15.41 -6.35
CA TYR A 434 20.78 -14.58 -5.38
C TYR A 434 20.12 -14.58 -4.00
N TYR A 435 18.78 -14.63 -3.96
CA TYR A 435 18.06 -14.82 -2.69
C TYR A 435 18.40 -16.17 -2.05
N GLU A 436 18.42 -17.24 -2.83
CA GLU A 436 18.78 -18.59 -2.37
C GLU A 436 20.22 -18.63 -1.85
N GLU A 437 21.17 -17.97 -2.52
CA GLU A 437 22.55 -17.81 -2.04
C GLU A 437 22.60 -17.14 -0.66
N MET A 438 21.94 -15.98 -0.52
CA MET A 438 21.82 -15.27 0.76
C MET A 438 21.19 -16.15 1.83
N TRP A 439 20.06 -16.78 1.53
CA TRP A 439 19.32 -17.58 2.50
C TRP A 439 20.16 -18.77 2.99
N ASN A 440 20.83 -19.48 2.08
CA ASN A 440 21.75 -20.57 2.43
C ASN A 440 22.92 -20.07 3.28
N PHE A 441 23.46 -18.88 2.98
CA PHE A 441 24.52 -18.28 3.78
C PHE A 441 24.08 -18.08 5.25
N PHE A 442 22.91 -17.46 5.48
CA PHE A 442 22.34 -17.32 6.83
C PHE A 442 22.00 -18.67 7.48
N ASN A 443 21.58 -19.66 6.70
CA ASN A 443 21.28 -20.99 7.24
C ASN A 443 22.54 -21.69 7.76
N ASP A 444 23.64 -21.60 7.02
CA ASP A 444 24.84 -22.41 7.20
C ASP A 444 25.92 -21.74 8.08
N HIS A 445 25.82 -20.42 8.29
CA HIS A 445 26.79 -19.64 9.07
C HIS A 445 26.14 -18.99 10.30
N SER A 446 26.91 -18.87 11.39
CA SER A 446 26.47 -18.16 12.60
C SER A 446 26.87 -16.70 12.54
N MET A 447 25.97 -15.79 12.89
CA MET A 447 26.27 -14.35 12.89
C MET A 447 26.99 -13.91 14.18
N ALA A 448 27.21 -14.83 15.13
CA ALA A 448 28.11 -14.60 16.25
C ALA A 448 29.59 -14.57 15.79
N ASP A 449 29.91 -15.11 14.62
CA ASP A 449 31.22 -14.94 13.99
C ASP A 449 31.28 -13.62 13.21
N GLU A 450 32.26 -12.78 13.54
CA GLU A 450 32.44 -11.47 12.94
C GLU A 450 32.64 -11.54 11.43
N SER A 451 33.39 -12.52 10.92
CA SER A 451 33.63 -12.64 9.48
C SER A 451 32.36 -12.98 8.70
N SER A 452 31.54 -13.87 9.28
CA SER A 452 30.24 -14.23 8.75
C SER A 452 29.24 -13.07 8.82
N TYR A 453 29.25 -12.33 9.93
CA TYR A 453 28.41 -11.14 10.10
C TYR A 453 28.76 -10.05 9.08
N GLN A 454 30.04 -9.71 8.90
CA GLN A 454 30.46 -8.72 7.89
C GLN A 454 30.05 -9.12 6.48
N LYS A 455 30.14 -10.42 6.15
CA LYS A 455 29.64 -10.93 4.86
C LYS A 455 28.12 -10.86 4.74
N ALA A 456 27.37 -11.08 5.82
CA ALA A 456 25.92 -10.91 5.82
C ALA A 456 25.49 -9.47 5.51
N LEU A 457 26.26 -8.46 5.94
CA LEU A 457 25.98 -7.05 5.64
C LEU A 457 26.08 -6.71 4.15
N GLU A 458 26.73 -7.54 3.34
CA GLU A 458 26.75 -7.40 1.89
C GLU A 458 25.42 -7.83 1.24
N TYR A 459 24.59 -8.62 1.93
CA TYR A 459 23.31 -9.09 1.39
C TYR A 459 22.12 -8.23 1.82
N VAL A 460 22.14 -7.71 3.05
CA VAL A 460 20.96 -7.07 3.67
C VAL A 460 21.31 -5.70 4.21
N ASP A 461 20.38 -4.76 4.04
CA ASP A 461 20.43 -3.48 4.73
C ASP A 461 19.87 -3.66 6.15
N ILE A 462 20.75 -3.73 7.15
CA ILE A 462 20.35 -4.07 8.53
C ILE A 462 19.56 -2.96 9.22
N ASP A 463 19.76 -1.70 8.86
CA ASP A 463 19.02 -0.58 9.46
C ASP A 463 17.58 -0.59 8.98
N ASN A 464 17.38 -0.82 7.69
CA ASN A 464 16.07 -1.09 7.10
C ASN A 464 15.41 -2.33 7.73
N LEU A 465 16.14 -3.42 7.87
CA LEU A 465 15.61 -4.66 8.45
C LEU A 465 15.14 -4.45 9.91
N MET A 466 15.90 -3.70 10.72
CA MET A 466 15.52 -3.37 12.09
C MET A 466 14.21 -2.59 12.12
N ASP A 467 14.11 -1.49 11.37
CA ASP A 467 12.92 -0.65 11.33
C ASP A 467 11.69 -1.43 10.82
N TYR A 468 11.87 -2.29 9.80
CA TYR A 468 10.82 -3.18 9.29
C TYR A 468 10.30 -4.17 10.33
N HIS A 469 11.20 -4.81 11.10
CA HIS A 469 10.80 -5.74 12.15
C HIS A 469 10.15 -5.01 13.32
N ILE A 470 10.69 -3.87 13.74
CA ILE A 470 10.10 -3.04 14.80
C ILE A 470 8.67 -2.64 14.43
N ALA A 471 8.45 -2.17 13.20
CA ALA A 471 7.14 -1.75 12.73
C ALA A 471 6.11 -2.90 12.80
N ASN A 472 6.45 -4.09 12.28
CA ASN A 472 5.56 -5.24 12.31
C ASN A 472 5.31 -5.79 13.72
N ILE A 473 6.37 -5.88 14.55
CA ILE A 473 6.29 -6.40 15.92
C ILE A 473 5.47 -5.47 16.81
N TYR A 474 5.76 -4.16 16.80
CA TYR A 474 5.02 -3.20 17.62
C TYR A 474 3.56 -3.15 17.20
N SER A 475 3.28 -3.11 15.89
CA SER A 475 1.93 -3.08 15.33
C SER A 475 1.11 -4.34 15.59
N ALA A 476 1.73 -5.39 16.14
CA ALA A 476 1.12 -6.69 16.32
C ALA A 476 0.60 -7.28 15.00
N ASN A 477 1.37 -7.14 13.91
CA ASN A 477 0.98 -7.69 12.62
C ASN A 477 1.03 -9.22 12.67
N THR A 478 -0.14 -9.85 12.62
CA THR A 478 -0.27 -11.31 12.71
C THR A 478 -0.28 -11.98 11.33
N ASP A 479 -0.40 -11.22 10.23
CA ASP A 479 -0.35 -11.76 8.87
C ASP A 479 1.09 -11.81 8.30
N TRP A 480 2.08 -11.63 9.17
CA TRP A 480 3.52 -11.60 8.89
C TRP A 480 4.24 -12.49 9.92
N PRO A 481 5.42 -13.12 9.66
CA PRO A 481 6.31 -12.98 8.50
C PRO A 481 6.19 -14.05 7.41
N ALA A 482 5.36 -15.09 7.58
CA ALA A 482 5.17 -16.11 6.53
C ALA A 482 4.10 -15.72 5.49
N ASN A 483 3.68 -14.45 5.49
CA ASN A 483 2.86 -13.81 4.50
C ASN A 483 3.18 -12.30 4.53
N ASN A 484 2.82 -11.55 3.48
CA ASN A 484 3.05 -10.10 3.32
C ASN A 484 4.51 -9.66 3.62
N ASN A 485 5.48 -10.55 3.38
CA ASN A 485 6.89 -10.26 3.61
C ASN A 485 7.55 -9.97 2.26
N VAL A 486 7.72 -8.68 1.99
CA VAL A 486 8.15 -8.16 0.69
C VAL A 486 9.46 -7.42 0.84
N PHE A 487 10.36 -7.66 -0.11
CA PHE A 487 11.67 -7.05 -0.13
C PHE A 487 12.13 -6.85 -1.57
N TRP A 488 12.91 -5.80 -1.78
CA TRP A 488 13.41 -5.40 -3.08
C TRP A 488 14.92 -5.25 -3.07
N ARG A 489 15.51 -5.30 -4.26
CA ARG A 489 16.90 -4.90 -4.50
C ARG A 489 17.06 -4.30 -5.89
N TYR A 490 18.13 -3.55 -6.08
CA TYR A 490 18.59 -3.14 -7.40
C TYR A 490 19.63 -4.13 -7.92
N ARG A 491 19.45 -4.68 -9.13
CA ARG A 491 20.44 -5.54 -9.79
C ARG A 491 21.66 -4.72 -10.21
N THR A 492 22.78 -4.93 -9.53
CA THR A 492 24.09 -4.34 -9.86
C THR A 492 24.71 -4.98 -11.10
N GLU A 493 25.71 -4.32 -11.70
CA GLU A 493 26.45 -4.86 -12.86
C GLU A 493 27.20 -6.17 -12.53
N ASN A 494 27.65 -6.32 -11.29
CA ASN A 494 28.38 -7.50 -10.82
C ASN A 494 27.44 -8.60 -10.28
N GLY A 495 26.12 -8.38 -10.29
CA GLY A 495 25.09 -9.30 -9.80
C GLY A 495 24.93 -9.37 -8.27
N GLY A 496 25.88 -8.82 -7.50
CA GLY A 496 25.91 -8.89 -6.04
C GLY A 496 26.07 -7.52 -5.38
N TYR A 497 26.73 -7.49 -4.23
CA TYR A 497 26.99 -6.24 -3.52
C TYR A 497 28.00 -5.35 -4.26
N ASP A 498 27.72 -4.06 -4.33
CA ASP A 498 28.65 -3.02 -4.78
C ASP A 498 28.73 -1.90 -3.75
N GLY A 499 29.73 -1.98 -2.87
CA GLY A 499 29.96 -0.96 -1.84
C GLY A 499 30.43 0.41 -2.36
N GLY A 500 30.67 0.55 -3.67
CA GLY A 500 30.96 1.83 -4.31
C GLY A 500 29.72 2.54 -4.88
N ALA A 501 28.57 1.86 -4.91
CA ALA A 501 27.32 2.41 -5.45
C ALA A 501 26.61 3.33 -4.43
N GLU A 502 25.65 4.11 -4.93
CA GLU A 502 24.65 4.77 -4.08
C GLU A 502 23.96 3.71 -3.20
N TRP A 503 23.61 4.08 -1.96
CA TRP A 503 23.12 3.10 -0.99
C TRP A 503 21.90 2.31 -1.50
N TYR A 504 21.00 2.91 -2.27
CA TYR A 504 19.83 2.21 -2.85
C TYR A 504 20.12 1.42 -4.13
N LYS A 505 21.35 1.50 -4.68
CA LYS A 505 21.82 0.78 -5.89
C LYS A 505 22.86 -0.30 -5.59
N ASP A 506 23.21 -0.52 -4.33
CA ASP A 506 24.32 -1.35 -3.90
C ASP A 506 24.08 -2.86 -3.96
N GLY A 507 22.90 -3.30 -4.39
CA GLY A 507 22.57 -4.72 -4.53
C GLY A 507 22.04 -5.40 -3.27
N ARG A 508 22.00 -4.71 -2.11
CA ARG A 508 21.44 -5.26 -0.88
C ARG A 508 19.92 -5.36 -0.95
N TYR A 509 19.36 -6.36 -0.27
CA TYR A 509 17.93 -6.48 -0.05
C TYR A 509 17.44 -5.51 1.02
N ARG A 510 16.29 -4.89 0.76
CA ARG A 510 15.55 -3.98 1.63
C ARG A 510 14.10 -4.41 1.72
N TRP A 511 13.59 -4.52 2.93
CA TRP A 511 12.21 -4.86 3.22
C TRP A 511 11.32 -3.62 3.17
N ILE A 512 10.08 -3.82 2.74
CA ILE A 512 9.09 -2.76 2.59
C ILE A 512 7.85 -3.08 3.42
N ILE A 513 7.17 -2.05 3.91
CA ILE A 513 5.94 -2.24 4.66
C ILE A 513 4.79 -2.48 3.69
N LYS A 514 4.12 -3.63 3.82
CA LYS A 514 2.98 -4.01 2.98
C LYS A 514 1.90 -4.69 3.82
N ASP A 515 0.65 -4.27 3.60
CA ASP A 515 -0.56 -4.95 4.06
C ASP A 515 -0.55 -5.30 5.56
N MET A 516 -0.58 -4.25 6.38
CA MET A 516 -0.50 -4.38 7.84
C MET A 516 -1.86 -4.52 8.51
N ASP A 517 -2.96 -4.64 7.75
CA ASP A 517 -4.32 -4.48 8.27
C ASP A 517 -4.70 -5.45 9.42
N TRP A 518 -4.02 -6.59 9.57
CA TRP A 518 -4.16 -7.51 10.71
C TRP A 518 -3.52 -7.01 12.03
N GLY A 519 -2.88 -5.85 12.01
CA GLY A 519 -2.30 -5.18 13.18
C GLY A 519 -3.25 -4.23 13.93
N PHE A 520 -2.71 -3.56 14.94
CA PHE A 520 -3.33 -2.47 15.71
C PHE A 520 -4.69 -2.81 16.35
N GLY A 521 -4.92 -4.10 16.61
CA GLY A 521 -6.15 -4.56 17.20
C GLY A 521 -7.16 -5.15 16.22
N LEU A 522 -6.86 -5.44 14.94
CA LEU A 522 -7.87 -6.09 14.10
C LEU A 522 -8.04 -7.57 14.48
N MET A 523 -6.97 -8.37 14.34
CA MET A 523 -7.01 -9.83 14.55
C MET A 523 -6.53 -10.28 15.94
N SER A 524 -5.80 -9.43 16.64
CA SER A 524 -5.38 -9.60 18.03
C SER A 524 -5.63 -8.33 18.83
N ASP A 525 -5.05 -8.22 20.01
CA ASP A 525 -5.04 -7.00 20.82
C ASP A 525 -3.59 -6.61 21.15
N GLN A 526 -3.43 -5.57 21.96
CA GLN A 526 -2.13 -5.03 22.39
C GLN A 526 -1.28 -5.99 23.23
N THR A 527 -1.84 -7.12 23.69
CA THR A 527 -1.12 -8.12 24.49
C THR A 527 -0.57 -9.26 23.63
N ASN A 528 -0.59 -9.12 22.29
CA ASN A 528 -0.05 -10.15 21.41
C ASN A 528 1.49 -10.12 21.41
N ASP A 529 2.15 -11.20 21.81
CA ASP A 529 3.61 -11.30 21.74
C ASP A 529 4.08 -11.60 20.31
N THR A 530 4.14 -10.55 19.52
CA THR A 530 4.56 -10.61 18.11
C THR A 530 6.08 -10.70 17.98
N LEU A 531 6.85 -10.38 19.04
CA LEU A 531 8.30 -10.59 19.06
C LEU A 531 8.61 -12.09 19.09
N SER A 532 7.95 -12.86 19.95
CA SER A 532 8.06 -14.32 19.95
C SER A 532 7.60 -14.93 18.62
N HIS A 533 6.58 -14.34 17.99
CA HIS A 533 6.11 -14.76 16.66
C HIS A 533 7.14 -14.52 15.55
N ALA A 534 7.83 -13.37 15.56
CA ALA A 534 8.92 -13.01 14.65
C ALA A 534 10.17 -13.88 14.83
N LEU A 535 10.31 -14.54 15.98
CA LEU A 535 11.46 -15.39 16.34
C LEU A 535 11.10 -16.88 16.35
N ASN A 536 10.00 -17.26 15.73
CA ASN A 536 9.54 -18.64 15.75
C ASN A 536 10.43 -19.56 14.88
N GLU A 537 10.87 -20.67 15.45
CA GLU A 537 11.72 -21.67 14.77
C GLU A 537 10.97 -22.90 14.26
N SER A 538 9.65 -22.94 14.46
CA SER A 538 8.86 -24.10 14.07
C SER A 538 8.57 -24.15 12.57
N SER A 539 8.26 -25.35 12.07
CA SER A 539 7.76 -25.56 10.71
C SER A 539 6.50 -24.73 10.41
N SER A 540 6.32 -24.39 9.13
CA SER A 540 5.27 -23.51 8.62
C SER A 540 3.86 -23.89 9.10
N GLY A 541 3.07 -22.88 9.44
CA GLY A 541 1.66 -23.04 9.77
C GLY A 541 1.08 -21.85 10.50
N ARG A 542 -0.26 -21.77 10.53
CA ARG A 542 -0.97 -20.80 11.34
C ARG A 542 -0.74 -21.13 12.82
N ARG A 543 -0.15 -20.21 13.58
CA ARG A 543 0.07 -20.32 15.02
C ARG A 543 -0.63 -19.18 15.74
N GLY A 544 -1.49 -19.52 16.70
CA GLY A 544 -2.34 -18.53 17.35
C GLY A 544 -3.19 -17.79 16.31
N SER A 545 -3.10 -16.47 16.28
CA SER A 545 -3.81 -15.62 15.32
C SER A 545 -3.17 -15.56 13.92
N GLY A 546 -1.88 -15.92 13.75
CA GLY A 546 -1.08 -15.50 12.58
C GLY A 546 -0.27 -16.58 11.85
N PHE A 547 0.49 -16.17 10.81
CA PHE A 547 1.34 -17.05 9.98
C PHE A 547 2.84 -16.84 10.23
N THR A 548 3.58 -17.92 10.51
CA THR A 548 5.04 -17.88 10.68
C THR A 548 5.68 -19.19 10.22
N SER A 549 6.97 -19.14 9.88
CA SER A 549 7.76 -20.30 9.47
C SER A 549 9.24 -20.10 9.84
N SER A 550 9.95 -21.19 10.09
CA SER A 550 11.40 -21.16 10.32
C SER A 550 12.19 -20.52 9.17
N GLN A 551 11.67 -20.59 7.94
CA GLN A 551 12.29 -20.02 6.75
C GLN A 551 12.13 -18.50 6.71
N SER A 552 10.93 -17.99 6.97
CA SER A 552 10.63 -16.54 6.93
C SER A 552 11.19 -15.76 8.12
N THR A 553 11.49 -16.42 9.25
CA THR A 553 12.12 -15.81 10.43
C THR A 553 13.65 -15.94 10.44
N LEU A 554 14.23 -16.72 9.52
CA LEU A 554 15.63 -17.16 9.60
C LEU A 554 16.61 -15.99 9.71
N ILE A 555 16.56 -15.06 8.76
CA ILE A 555 17.53 -13.96 8.65
C ILE A 555 17.56 -13.14 9.93
N PHE A 556 16.38 -12.76 10.44
CA PHE A 556 16.29 -11.96 11.67
C PHE A 556 16.77 -12.72 12.91
N ARG A 557 16.39 -14.01 13.07
CA ARG A 557 16.88 -14.86 14.16
C ARG A 557 18.40 -14.98 14.14
N ARG A 558 18.98 -15.16 12.95
CA ARG A 558 20.43 -15.29 12.77
C ARG A 558 21.15 -13.99 13.13
N LEU A 559 20.67 -12.83 12.67
CA LEU A 559 21.31 -11.55 12.99
C LEU A 559 21.31 -11.25 14.49
N LEU A 560 20.28 -11.68 15.24
CA LEU A 560 20.26 -11.56 16.71
C LEU A 560 21.31 -12.40 17.44
N GLU A 561 22.01 -13.32 16.77
CA GLU A 561 23.18 -13.99 17.35
C GLU A 561 24.37 -13.04 17.53
N ASN A 562 24.43 -11.95 16.75
CA ASN A 562 25.44 -10.91 16.87
C ASN A 562 25.07 -9.94 18.01
N GLN A 563 25.96 -9.79 19.00
CA GLN A 563 25.67 -8.95 20.18
C GLN A 563 25.50 -7.47 19.84
N GLY A 564 26.23 -6.97 18.83
CA GLY A 564 26.10 -5.58 18.36
C GLY A 564 24.76 -5.34 17.70
N PHE A 565 24.34 -6.22 16.79
CA PHE A 565 23.02 -6.16 16.17
C PHE A 565 21.89 -6.29 17.21
N GLN A 566 22.00 -7.23 18.16
CA GLN A 566 21.00 -7.40 19.21
C GLN A 566 20.85 -6.13 20.07
N ALA A 567 21.97 -5.52 20.49
CA ALA A 567 21.95 -4.27 21.25
C ALA A 567 21.37 -3.10 20.42
N GLY A 568 21.77 -3.00 19.15
CA GLY A 568 21.23 -2.02 18.19
C GLY A 568 19.73 -2.15 18.01
N PHE A 569 19.23 -3.37 17.80
CA PHE A 569 17.80 -3.66 17.66
C PHE A 569 17.01 -3.23 18.91
N ILE A 570 17.50 -3.57 20.11
CA ILE A 570 16.83 -3.20 21.38
C ILE A 570 16.76 -1.68 21.53
N ASN A 571 17.88 -0.99 21.32
CA ASN A 571 17.95 0.46 21.43
C ASN A 571 17.08 1.16 20.38
N ARG A 572 17.14 0.71 19.12
CA ARG A 572 16.30 1.24 18.04
C ARG A 572 14.82 0.99 18.32
N PHE A 573 14.45 -0.16 18.88
CA PHE A 573 13.07 -0.44 19.31
C PHE A 573 12.61 0.59 20.36
N CYS A 574 13.45 0.87 21.37
CA CYS A 574 13.16 1.92 22.35
C CYS A 574 13.05 3.30 21.69
N ASP A 575 13.95 3.66 20.77
CA ASP A 575 13.91 4.95 20.08
C ASP A 575 12.58 5.15 19.34
N VAL A 576 12.14 4.15 18.56
CA VAL A 576 10.88 4.19 17.80
C VAL A 576 9.67 4.21 18.76
N MET A 577 9.72 3.51 19.90
CA MET A 577 8.67 3.59 20.94
C MET A 577 8.58 4.96 21.61
N ASN A 578 9.70 5.67 21.75
CA ASN A 578 9.73 6.99 22.35
C ASN A 578 9.33 8.11 21.37
N THR A 579 9.27 7.81 20.07
CA THR A 579 9.01 8.77 18.98
C THR A 579 7.75 8.40 18.20
N ASN A 580 7.88 7.64 17.11
CA ASN A 580 6.82 7.23 16.19
C ASN A 580 5.65 6.53 16.90
N TYR A 581 5.97 5.64 17.84
CA TYR A 581 4.99 4.83 18.57
C TYR A 581 4.71 5.35 19.99
N ASN A 582 5.09 6.59 20.28
CA ASN A 582 4.62 7.24 21.50
C ASN A 582 3.09 7.35 21.44
N ALA A 583 2.41 7.06 22.56
CA ALA A 583 0.95 7.04 22.62
C ALA A 583 0.31 8.37 22.17
N GLY A 584 0.95 9.51 22.42
CA GLY A 584 0.51 10.83 21.96
C GLY A 584 0.54 10.94 20.44
N THR A 585 1.69 10.64 19.83
CA THR A 585 1.89 10.64 18.37
C THR A 585 0.86 9.77 17.66
N VAL A 586 0.67 8.54 18.16
CA VAL A 586 -0.26 7.57 17.55
C VAL A 586 -1.71 8.02 17.73
N ALA A 587 -2.08 8.56 18.90
CA ALA A 587 -3.44 9.05 19.14
C ALA A 587 -3.78 10.27 18.26
N GLU A 588 -2.82 11.17 18.05
CA GLU A 588 -2.98 12.31 17.13
C GLU A 588 -3.20 11.83 15.69
N ALA A 589 -2.37 10.91 15.20
CA ALA A 589 -2.53 10.35 13.85
C ALA A 589 -3.90 9.64 13.69
N ILE A 590 -4.34 8.86 14.68
CA ILE A 590 -5.69 8.25 14.67
C ILE A 590 -6.78 9.33 14.61
N SER A 591 -6.64 10.40 15.39
CA SER A 591 -7.61 11.49 15.42
C SER A 591 -7.69 12.21 14.06
N ASN A 592 -6.56 12.44 13.41
CA ASN A 592 -6.50 13.09 12.09
C ASN A 592 -7.25 12.25 11.06
N TRP A 593 -6.89 10.98 10.89
CA TRP A 593 -7.59 10.05 9.98
C TRP A 593 -9.08 9.93 10.28
N LYS A 594 -9.44 9.80 11.56
CA LYS A 594 -10.83 9.75 12.00
C LYS A 594 -11.58 10.98 11.50
N SER A 595 -11.04 12.17 11.77
CA SER A 595 -11.69 13.45 11.44
C SER A 595 -11.86 13.67 9.94
N GLU A 596 -10.92 13.19 9.12
CA GLU A 596 -10.98 13.33 7.67
C GLU A 596 -12.11 12.51 7.05
N ILE A 597 -12.27 11.25 7.46
CA ILE A 597 -13.27 10.36 6.84
C ILE A 597 -14.65 10.46 7.47
N GLU A 598 -14.74 11.01 8.69
CA GLU A 598 -15.97 11.11 9.47
C GLU A 598 -17.18 11.67 8.69
N PRO A 599 -17.05 12.72 7.85
CA PRO A 599 -18.18 13.27 7.11
C PRO A 599 -18.87 12.27 6.16
N ALA A 600 -18.17 11.24 5.70
CA ALA A 600 -18.67 10.28 4.71
C ALA A 600 -19.09 8.92 5.29
N ILE A 601 -18.90 8.68 6.59
CA ILE A 601 -19.14 7.36 7.21
C ILE A 601 -20.60 6.90 7.09
N ASP A 602 -21.56 7.81 7.19
CA ASP A 602 -22.98 7.45 7.11
C ASP A 602 -23.38 7.09 5.66
N GLU A 603 -22.84 7.79 4.66
CA GLU A 603 -23.00 7.43 3.24
C GLU A 603 -22.32 6.11 2.89
N GLN A 604 -21.14 5.86 3.46
CA GLN A 604 -20.42 4.59 3.33
C GLN A 604 -21.25 3.43 3.88
N ALA A 605 -21.82 3.59 5.08
CA ALA A 605 -22.71 2.60 5.70
C ALA A 605 -23.99 2.38 4.89
N ASN A 606 -24.58 3.45 4.33
CA ASN A 606 -25.72 3.34 3.43
C ASN A 606 -25.38 2.57 2.15
N ARG A 607 -24.20 2.80 1.56
CA ARG A 607 -23.77 2.17 0.31
C ARG A 607 -23.54 0.66 0.47
N TYR A 608 -23.04 0.21 1.62
CA TYR A 608 -22.64 -1.18 1.85
C TYR A 608 -23.24 -1.77 3.13
N PRO A 609 -24.58 -1.81 3.26
CA PRO A 609 -25.23 -2.19 4.51
C PRO A 609 -24.84 -3.62 4.91
N GLY A 610 -24.40 -3.80 6.16
CA GLY A 610 -23.99 -5.09 6.71
C GLY A 610 -22.62 -5.60 6.24
N SER A 611 -21.99 -4.96 5.26
CA SER A 611 -20.61 -5.26 4.84
C SER A 611 -19.59 -4.29 5.46
N VAL A 612 -20.00 -3.04 5.71
CA VAL A 612 -19.19 -2.01 6.37
C VAL A 612 -19.89 -1.53 7.65
N PRO A 613 -19.16 -1.02 8.65
CA PRO A 613 -19.74 -0.67 9.93
C PRO A 613 -20.59 0.60 9.81
N GLY A 614 -21.75 0.61 10.47
CA GLY A 614 -22.42 1.86 10.79
C GLY A 614 -21.61 2.67 11.81
N ARG A 615 -21.97 3.95 11.99
CA ARG A 615 -21.23 4.91 12.82
C ARG A 615 -20.79 4.39 14.18
N GLU A 616 -21.70 3.81 14.96
CA GLU A 616 -21.38 3.28 16.30
C GLU A 616 -20.32 2.16 16.26
N SER A 617 -20.42 1.24 15.29
CA SER A 617 -19.44 0.15 15.14
C SER A 617 -18.10 0.65 14.61
N TRP A 618 -18.11 1.69 13.76
CA TRP A 618 -16.91 2.35 13.28
C TRP A 618 -16.18 3.06 14.42
N GLU A 619 -16.89 3.85 15.23
CA GLU A 619 -16.34 4.52 16.42
C GLU A 619 -15.72 3.50 17.40
N ALA A 620 -16.41 2.37 17.66
CA ALA A 620 -15.87 1.31 18.50
C ALA A 620 -14.59 0.65 17.91
N ALA A 621 -14.48 0.54 16.59
CA ALA A 621 -13.27 0.05 15.93
C ALA A 621 -12.10 1.04 16.06
N VAL A 622 -12.39 2.35 16.00
CA VAL A 622 -11.40 3.42 16.25
C VAL A 622 -10.95 3.40 17.72
N ASP A 623 -11.87 3.30 18.67
CA ASP A 623 -11.55 3.21 20.11
C ASP A 623 -10.64 2.02 20.42
N LYS A 624 -10.78 0.91 19.68
CA LYS A 624 -9.88 -0.25 19.80
C LYS A 624 -8.44 0.09 19.41
N MET A 625 -8.23 0.91 18.37
CA MET A 625 -6.90 1.39 17.99
C MET A 625 -6.32 2.37 19.03
N VAL A 626 -7.15 3.27 19.56
CA VAL A 626 -6.72 4.20 20.62
C VAL A 626 -6.28 3.44 21.87
N ARG A 627 -7.05 2.43 22.29
CA ARG A 627 -6.67 1.56 23.41
C ARG A 627 -5.37 0.81 23.13
N PHE A 628 -5.21 0.30 21.91
CA PHE A 628 -3.97 -0.37 21.50
C PHE A 628 -2.76 0.56 21.68
N ALA A 629 -2.84 1.79 21.15
CA ALA A 629 -1.78 2.78 21.24
C ALA A 629 -1.39 3.13 22.69
N GLN A 630 -2.38 3.25 23.58
CA GLN A 630 -2.16 3.61 24.98
C GLN A 630 -1.45 2.51 25.79
N GLU A 631 -1.72 1.24 25.48
CA GLU A 631 -1.30 0.11 26.30
C GLU A 631 -0.12 -0.68 25.72
N ARG A 632 0.11 -0.65 24.39
CA ARG A 632 1.05 -1.53 23.68
C ARG A 632 2.50 -1.40 24.15
N ALA A 633 2.99 -0.18 24.40
CA ALA A 633 4.38 0.05 24.78
C ALA A 633 4.78 -0.72 26.04
N GLY A 634 3.93 -0.73 27.08
CA GLY A 634 4.21 -1.46 28.32
C GLY A 634 4.30 -2.98 28.14
N TYR A 635 3.51 -3.56 27.22
CA TYR A 635 3.63 -4.97 26.87
C TYR A 635 4.93 -5.24 26.11
N MET A 636 5.29 -4.38 25.17
CA MET A 636 6.54 -4.54 24.42
C MET A 636 7.78 -4.42 25.31
N GLU A 637 7.77 -3.50 26.28
CA GLU A 637 8.80 -3.43 27.32
C GLU A 637 8.97 -4.78 28.03
N GLY A 638 7.87 -5.38 28.48
CA GLY A 638 7.89 -6.69 29.13
C GLY A 638 8.44 -7.82 28.25
N TYR A 639 8.02 -7.89 26.97
CA TYR A 639 8.50 -8.91 26.04
C TYR A 639 9.98 -8.77 25.73
N LEU A 640 10.48 -7.53 25.56
CA LEU A 640 11.90 -7.27 25.36
C LEU A 640 12.72 -7.67 26.60
N GLN A 641 12.24 -7.35 27.81
CA GLN A 641 12.89 -7.76 29.06
C GLN A 641 12.99 -9.27 29.18
N GLU A 642 11.89 -9.99 28.96
CA GLU A 642 11.87 -11.44 29.05
C GLU A 642 12.77 -12.07 27.98
N ARG A 643 12.64 -11.64 26.72
CA ARG A 643 13.35 -12.25 25.59
C ARG A 643 14.86 -12.08 25.66
N PHE A 644 15.32 -10.92 26.09
CA PHE A 644 16.73 -10.53 26.09
C PHE A 644 17.34 -10.45 27.49
N SER A 645 16.60 -10.85 28.54
CA SER A 645 17.04 -10.81 29.94
C SER A 645 17.49 -9.40 30.39
N LEU A 646 16.73 -8.37 29.98
CA LEU A 646 17.06 -6.98 30.28
C LEU A 646 16.64 -6.59 31.70
N SER A 647 17.31 -5.59 32.26
CA SER A 647 16.94 -5.01 33.55
C SER A 647 15.65 -4.19 33.46
N ASN A 648 15.26 -3.54 34.55
CA ASN A 648 14.14 -2.60 34.58
C ASN A 648 14.29 -1.47 33.56
N VAL A 649 13.15 -0.93 33.11
CA VAL A 649 13.10 0.29 32.32
C VAL A 649 13.40 1.50 33.21
N VAL A 650 14.14 2.47 32.69
CA VAL A 650 14.54 3.73 33.32
C VAL A 650 14.40 4.89 32.33
N ASP A 651 14.30 6.11 32.87
CA ASP A 651 14.24 7.32 32.06
C ASP A 651 15.64 7.82 31.69
N VAL A 652 15.78 8.26 30.44
CA VAL A 652 16.89 9.08 29.95
C VAL A 652 16.33 10.47 29.66
N THR A 653 16.83 11.49 30.34
CA THR A 653 16.45 12.89 30.10
C THR A 653 17.59 13.63 29.43
N LEU A 654 17.32 14.24 28.29
CA LEU A 654 18.28 15.00 27.50
C LEU A 654 17.95 16.49 27.59
N PHE A 655 18.98 17.29 27.82
CA PHE A 655 18.89 18.75 27.87
C PHE A 655 19.83 19.37 26.84
N THR A 656 19.36 20.40 26.13
CA THR A 656 20.18 21.18 25.21
C THR A 656 19.58 22.56 25.01
N ASP A 657 20.41 23.53 24.63
CA ASP A 657 19.89 24.73 23.96
C ASP A 657 19.55 24.35 22.51
N SER A 658 18.26 24.18 22.22
CA SER A 658 17.80 23.73 20.89
C SER A 658 18.04 24.78 19.81
N GLU A 659 18.33 26.03 20.13
CA GLU A 659 18.75 27.05 19.16
C GLU A 659 20.23 26.87 18.76
N ALA A 660 21.06 26.33 19.65
CA ALA A 660 22.49 26.18 19.43
C ALA A 660 22.91 24.80 18.86
N GLY A 661 22.11 23.76 19.11
CA GLY A 661 22.41 22.41 18.66
C GLY A 661 21.33 21.40 19.07
N PHE A 662 21.57 20.12 18.79
CA PHE A 662 20.69 19.05 19.22
C PHE A 662 21.47 17.81 19.67
N ILE A 663 20.80 16.90 20.36
CA ILE A 663 21.36 15.61 20.77
C ILE A 663 20.76 14.52 19.88
N ARG A 664 21.63 13.68 19.31
CA ARG A 664 21.25 12.38 18.74
C ARG A 664 21.44 11.31 19.80
N ILE A 665 20.40 10.54 20.08
CA ILE A 665 20.47 9.33 20.90
C ILE A 665 20.37 8.12 19.97
N ASN A 666 21.37 7.26 20.03
CA ASN A 666 21.60 6.17 19.09
C ASN A 666 21.62 6.70 17.64
N ASP A 667 20.57 6.43 16.88
CA ASP A 667 20.42 6.87 15.49
C ASP A 667 19.24 7.84 15.30
N THR A 668 18.68 8.35 16.41
CA THR A 668 17.52 9.25 16.42
C THR A 668 17.93 10.66 16.81
N ASP A 669 17.75 11.60 15.89
CA ASP A 669 17.89 13.04 16.16
C ASP A 669 16.76 13.51 17.08
N ILE A 670 17.08 14.18 18.18
CA ILE A 670 16.07 14.81 19.04
C ILE A 670 15.95 16.27 18.63
N THR A 671 15.00 16.53 17.74
CA THR A 671 14.64 17.85 17.21
C THR A 671 13.13 17.98 17.17
N GLU A 672 12.59 19.19 17.10
CA GLU A 672 11.15 19.43 16.95
C GLU A 672 10.58 18.95 15.60
N GLU A 673 11.44 18.57 14.64
CA GLU A 673 11.04 17.92 13.39
C GLU A 673 10.86 16.39 13.55
N THR A 674 11.42 15.81 14.61
CA THR A 674 11.33 14.37 14.88
C THR A 674 9.95 14.01 15.42
N LYS A 675 9.28 13.01 14.82
CA LYS A 675 7.95 12.55 15.27
C LYS A 675 7.96 12.25 16.77
N GLY A 676 6.96 12.77 17.49
CA GLY A 676 6.82 12.57 18.94
C GLY A 676 7.74 13.43 19.82
N VAL A 677 8.57 14.31 19.24
CA VAL A 677 9.40 15.26 20.00
C VAL A 677 8.75 16.65 19.96
N SER A 678 8.10 17.04 21.05
CA SER A 678 7.45 18.36 21.16
C SER A 678 8.33 19.44 21.78
N ASP A 679 9.36 19.06 22.53
CA ASP A 679 10.34 19.96 23.14
C ASP A 679 11.72 19.29 23.12
N ALA A 680 12.57 19.69 22.18
CA ALA A 680 13.91 19.14 22.06
C ALA A 680 14.86 19.67 23.14
N SER A 681 14.54 20.81 23.78
CA SER A 681 15.38 21.40 24.83
C SER A 681 15.35 20.60 26.14
N SER A 682 14.30 19.82 26.35
CA SER A 682 14.09 18.96 27.53
C SER A 682 13.31 17.70 27.15
N TRP A 683 13.96 16.77 26.46
CA TRP A 683 13.33 15.53 26.02
C TRP A 683 13.53 14.39 27.05
N SER A 684 12.57 13.47 27.15
CA SER A 684 12.72 12.23 27.92
C SER A 684 12.25 11.01 27.15
N GLY A 685 13.03 9.94 27.23
CA GLY A 685 12.70 8.64 26.67
C GLY A 685 12.96 7.51 27.66
N ARG A 686 12.30 6.37 27.43
CA ARG A 686 12.38 5.18 28.27
C ARG A 686 13.27 4.11 27.62
N TYR A 687 14.22 3.60 28.40
CA TYR A 687 15.24 2.64 27.97
C TYR A 687 15.51 1.60 29.06
N PHE A 688 16.19 0.50 28.74
CA PHE A 688 16.52 -0.52 29.73
C PHE A 688 17.80 -0.19 30.49
N ALA A 689 17.78 -0.29 31.83
CA ALA A 689 18.99 -0.14 32.62
C ALA A 689 20.05 -1.20 32.24
N GLY A 690 21.32 -0.80 32.30
CA GLY A 690 22.47 -1.62 31.93
C GLY A 690 22.75 -1.68 30.42
N THR A 691 21.89 -1.11 29.56
CA THR A 691 22.22 -0.95 28.13
C THR A 691 23.07 0.31 27.93
N ALA A 692 23.91 0.29 26.89
CA ALA A 692 24.69 1.42 26.47
C ALA A 692 23.91 2.26 25.45
N GLN A 693 23.81 3.57 25.69
CA GLN A 693 23.23 4.55 24.77
C GLN A 693 24.34 5.37 24.13
N ARG A 694 24.31 5.50 22.80
CA ARG A 694 25.23 6.38 22.07
C ARG A 694 24.64 7.78 22.04
N LEU A 695 25.32 8.77 22.62
CA LEU A 695 24.89 10.16 22.58
C LEU A 695 25.84 10.95 21.70
N ARG A 696 25.30 11.73 20.77
CA ARG A 696 26.08 12.64 19.93
C ARG A 696 25.50 14.05 19.96
N ALA A 697 26.33 15.04 20.19
CA ALA A 697 25.96 16.45 20.11
C ALA A 697 26.26 16.99 18.71
N GLU A 698 25.27 17.64 18.10
CA GLU A 698 25.35 18.23 16.77
C GLU A 698 25.08 19.73 16.87
N ALA A 699 26.11 20.55 16.64
CA ALA A 699 26.00 21.99 16.70
C ALA A 699 25.29 22.53 15.45
N LYS A 700 24.41 23.52 15.63
CA LYS A 700 23.85 24.31 14.53
C LYS A 700 24.89 25.33 14.04
N ASP A 701 24.65 25.88 12.84
CA ASP A 701 25.56 26.85 12.24
C ASP A 701 25.83 28.05 13.17
N GLY A 702 27.11 28.37 13.34
CA GLY A 702 27.54 29.47 14.21
C GLY A 702 27.80 29.08 15.67
N HIS A 703 27.52 27.83 16.05
CA HIS A 703 27.77 27.30 17.40
C HIS A 703 28.84 26.20 17.40
N GLY A 704 29.45 25.97 18.56
CA GLY A 704 30.39 24.88 18.79
C GLY A 704 30.01 24.02 20.00
N PHE A 705 30.15 22.70 19.90
CA PHE A 705 30.00 21.82 21.05
C PHE A 705 31.12 22.07 22.07
N VAL A 706 30.75 22.21 23.34
CA VAL A 706 31.68 22.43 24.46
C VAL A 706 31.91 21.16 25.26
N LYS A 707 30.81 20.54 25.72
CA LYS A 707 30.83 19.33 26.55
C LYS A 707 29.44 18.70 26.70
N PHE A 708 29.45 17.43 27.08
CA PHE A 708 28.33 16.78 27.74
C PHE A 708 28.51 16.82 29.26
N VAL A 709 27.41 17.03 29.99
CA VAL A 709 27.34 16.84 31.45
C VAL A 709 26.36 15.69 31.70
N VAL A 710 26.86 14.54 32.13
CA VAL A 710 26.05 13.32 32.32
C VAL A 710 25.98 12.99 33.79
N THR A 711 24.77 12.77 34.31
CA THR A 711 24.51 12.39 35.70
C THR A 711 23.80 11.04 35.76
N ASP A 712 24.43 10.08 36.45
CA ASP A 712 23.77 8.83 36.86
C ASP A 712 22.89 9.12 38.08
N LEU A 713 21.59 8.84 37.98
CA LEU A 713 20.65 9.17 39.04
C LEU A 713 20.66 8.16 40.21
N ALA A 714 21.19 6.95 40.00
CA ALA A 714 21.31 5.95 41.05
C ALA A 714 22.52 6.25 41.95
N GLU A 715 23.64 6.63 41.35
CA GLU A 715 24.88 6.92 42.07
C GLU A 715 25.00 8.40 42.50
N GLY A 716 24.26 9.29 41.83
CA GLY A 716 24.41 10.74 41.99
C GLY A 716 25.76 11.26 41.47
N THR A 717 26.42 10.50 40.61
CA THR A 717 27.72 10.84 40.02
C THR A 717 27.52 11.65 38.75
N THR A 718 28.29 12.73 38.60
CA THR A 718 28.28 13.58 37.41
C THR A 718 29.65 13.55 36.75
N VAL A 719 29.67 13.30 35.44
CA VAL A 719 30.87 13.26 34.61
C VAL A 719 30.72 14.23 33.44
N GLU A 720 31.80 14.96 33.15
CA GLU A 720 31.87 15.83 31.98
C GLU A 720 32.68 15.16 30.87
N TYR A 721 32.14 15.18 29.65
CA TYR A 721 32.81 14.67 28.46
C TYR A 721 33.03 15.80 27.47
N ARG A 722 34.25 15.91 26.92
CA ARG A 722 34.58 16.89 25.87
C ARG A 722 34.52 16.31 24.46
N ASP A 723 34.25 15.01 24.36
CA ASP A 723 33.97 14.37 23.08
C ASP A 723 32.51 14.63 22.71
N PRO A 724 32.21 15.12 21.49
CA PRO A 724 30.83 15.27 21.02
C PRO A 724 30.12 13.94 20.79
N ALA A 725 30.81 12.80 20.81
CA ALA A 725 30.21 11.47 20.74
C ALA A 725 30.65 10.63 21.94
N ILE A 726 29.69 10.19 22.75
CA ILE A 726 29.93 9.40 23.96
C ILE A 726 29.03 8.18 24.01
N GLU A 727 29.45 7.17 24.76
CA GLU A 727 28.64 6.02 25.12
C GLU A 727 28.37 6.05 26.63
N VAL A 728 27.10 5.92 27.00
CA VAL A 728 26.65 5.96 28.40
C VAL A 728 25.89 4.69 28.73
N THR A 729 26.44 3.89 29.64
CA THR A 729 25.71 2.76 30.23
C THR A 729 24.70 3.26 31.25
N LEU A 730 23.43 2.89 31.10
CA LEU A 730 22.36 3.40 31.94
C LEU A 730 22.38 2.76 33.34
N GLY A 731 22.38 3.61 34.37
CA GLY A 731 22.22 3.19 35.76
C GLY A 731 20.80 2.69 36.08
N SER A 732 20.63 2.08 37.25
CA SER A 732 19.37 1.45 37.67
C SER A 732 18.22 2.43 37.96
N ALA A 733 18.51 3.74 38.09
CA ALA A 733 17.53 4.79 38.35
C ALA A 733 17.43 5.84 37.22
N GLY A 734 18.09 5.61 36.09
CA GLY A 734 18.07 6.52 34.93
C GLY A 734 19.24 7.48 34.83
N THR A 735 19.21 8.31 33.80
CA THR A 735 20.33 9.18 33.42
C THR A 735 19.83 10.54 32.95
N LYS A 736 20.54 11.60 33.34
CA LYS A 736 20.39 12.93 32.73
C LYS A 736 21.63 13.27 31.95
N ALA A 737 21.48 13.77 30.73
CA ALA A 737 22.59 14.26 29.92
C ALA A 737 22.28 15.64 29.36
N GLU A 738 23.20 16.59 29.51
CA GLU A 738 23.08 17.94 28.96
C GLU A 738 24.20 18.15 27.93
N ALA A 739 23.85 18.53 26.70
CA ALA A 739 24.79 19.01 25.70
C ALA A 739 24.90 20.54 25.80
N VAL A 740 26.13 21.03 25.96
CA VAL A 740 26.42 22.46 26.04
C VAL A 740 27.10 22.91 24.76
N PHE A 741 26.57 23.98 24.17
CA PHE A 741 27.10 24.66 23.00
C PHE A 741 27.49 26.11 23.34
N GLU A 742 28.43 26.70 22.60
CA GLU A 742 28.85 28.11 22.73
C GLU A 742 28.81 28.87 21.41
#